data_AF-A0A6H1UHS9-F1
#
_entry.id   AF-A0A6H1UHS9-F1
#
_cell.length_a   1.000
_cell.length_b   1.000
_cell.length_c   1.000
_cell.angle_alpha   90.00
_cell.angle_beta   90.00
_cell.angle_gamma   90.00
#
_symmetry.space_group_name_H-M   'P 1'
#
loop_
_entity.id
_entity.type
_entity.pdbx_description
1 polymer ?
#
loop_
_entity_poly.entity_id
_entity_poly.type
_entity_poly.pdbx_seq_one_letter_code
_entity_poly.pdbx_strand_id
1 'polypeptide(L)'
;MKRFNKSLLALALSSAVLITGCSDGDDGEDGAPGAPGTPGTPGESYTPVTETSEVTNLKFISNLIEDGSITIEFELTDDEDALINGLETASVYVAEKTEDGVQRHPDGSVGGVVSVGGDEATEGATLTMTDDGNYLLVAPLASVTADTEALIRLQVGGGDNIAASQYIIINKPDDIHTTATENCFACHVDYATTDARHAKYVAYDIDGEVDFVAGCMVCHNSVAGVKDEDNNKVGPGYASNSMQMLGHLNHQKFTSAFDVTNCSSCHTTPINNTDRGCVDCHGSDLAMVQSSDIDWRLAHSKIEDRLALMEQNAITAEITYTSAGETCNTVTAAETIDLEALYGDGSSDGVNGFLNLSTYLHTYDNVEMQFVNRALVDYKGSTYPKTVTFPSSNVMDICWPAPEPQALLSGDNYEVAGSVRLYLEDPLSDGKNVPLQANTHEVRNVMSDTSCTTCHNSHTPIEGIFQSWDGSDVDSVASKDHAHYGGVEEGGLGCIACHNSSMTRGVSAGFGPMIHDFHFGDKAAERAAYETAIGESPSAEKLNGANCVACHQDGIDLAAVPAFTMKTKAGVGKSPVSANCQACHSDGAAVSHMQSMGGFFDGENDNTIEAAESCAVCHSVGDDQGIDKYHLVEAAE
;
A
#
# COMPACT_ATOMS: atom_id res chain seq x y z
N MET A 1 4.52 21.46 -20.63
CA MET A 1 5.73 22.12 -21.18
C MET A 1 6.33 23.07 -20.13
N LYS A 2 7.19 22.56 -19.24
CA LYS A 2 7.83 23.34 -18.17
C LYS A 2 8.97 24.17 -18.76
N ARG A 3 8.99 25.48 -18.49
CA ARG A 3 10.03 26.43 -18.94
C ARG A 3 11.13 26.50 -17.89
N PHE A 4 12.32 25.99 -18.20
CA PHE A 4 13.50 26.13 -17.35
C PHE A 4 14.10 27.55 -17.45
N ASN A 5 14.46 28.10 -16.28
CA ASN A 5 14.95 29.46 -16.10
C ASN A 5 16.45 29.54 -16.44
N LYS A 6 16.82 30.33 -17.46
CA LYS A 6 18.14 30.35 -18.12
C LYS A 6 19.26 31.08 -17.35
N SER A 7 19.08 31.37 -16.06
CA SER A 7 20.03 32.18 -15.28
C SER A 7 21.04 31.36 -14.46
N LEU A 8 20.82 30.06 -14.24
CA LEU A 8 21.70 29.21 -13.43
C LEU A 8 22.85 28.54 -14.20
N LEU A 9 22.80 28.52 -15.54
CA LEU A 9 23.84 27.92 -16.38
C LEU A 9 25.06 28.83 -16.62
N ALA A 10 25.03 30.08 -16.15
CA ALA A 10 26.05 31.08 -16.45
C ALA A 10 27.16 31.22 -15.38
N LEU A 11 27.07 30.51 -14.25
CA LEU A 11 28.03 30.66 -13.14
C LEU A 11 29.05 29.50 -13.01
N ALA A 12 28.87 28.40 -13.76
CA ALA A 12 29.73 27.22 -13.67
C ALA A 12 30.91 27.19 -14.67
N LEU A 13 31.03 28.19 -15.57
CA LEU A 13 32.00 28.16 -16.68
C LEU A 13 33.21 29.10 -16.53
N SER A 14 33.46 29.68 -15.34
CA SER A 14 34.47 30.73 -15.13
C SER A 14 35.66 30.35 -14.24
N SER A 15 35.86 29.09 -13.89
CA SER A 15 36.91 28.64 -12.95
C SER A 15 38.11 27.92 -13.59
N ALA A 16 38.43 28.20 -14.86
CA ALA A 16 39.51 27.47 -15.55
C ALA A 16 40.36 28.34 -16.49
N VAL A 17 40.86 29.49 -16.03
CA VAL A 17 42.05 30.12 -16.61
C VAL A 17 42.75 30.93 -15.52
N LEU A 18 44.01 30.58 -15.20
CA LEU A 18 45.11 31.48 -14.75
C LEU A 18 46.10 30.72 -13.84
N ILE A 19 47.06 29.99 -14.42
CA ILE A 19 48.45 29.95 -13.92
C ILE A 19 49.37 29.84 -15.13
N THR A 20 50.07 30.93 -15.45
CA THR A 20 51.19 30.97 -16.38
C THR A 20 52.49 31.26 -15.63
N GLY A 21 53.47 30.36 -15.75
CA GLY A 21 54.87 30.67 -16.02
C GLY A 21 55.79 31.09 -14.87
N CYS A 22 56.76 30.23 -14.56
CA CYS A 22 58.18 30.61 -14.44
C CYS A 22 59.06 29.42 -14.82
N SER A 23 59.94 29.64 -15.80
CA SER A 23 60.93 28.70 -16.32
C SER A 23 62.32 29.01 -15.75
N ASP A 24 63.05 27.99 -15.31
CA ASP A 24 64.45 27.77 -15.72
C ASP A 24 64.81 26.29 -15.46
N GLY A 25 65.65 25.72 -16.31
CA GLY A 25 66.03 24.32 -16.24
C GLY A 25 66.34 23.80 -17.62
N ASP A 26 67.62 23.82 -17.99
CA ASP A 26 68.15 23.26 -19.23
C ASP A 26 67.76 21.77 -19.35
N ASP A 27 66.95 21.45 -20.36
CA ASP A 27 66.70 20.06 -20.73
C ASP A 27 67.92 19.54 -21.50
N GLY A 28 68.60 18.56 -20.90
CA GLY A 28 69.63 17.77 -21.55
C GLY A 28 69.07 16.98 -22.73
N GLU A 29 69.93 16.63 -23.69
CA GLU A 29 69.50 15.92 -24.90
C GLU A 29 68.70 14.65 -24.58
N ASP A 30 67.51 14.55 -25.18
CA ASP A 30 66.66 13.37 -25.09
C ASP A 30 67.41 12.13 -25.58
N GLY A 31 67.50 11.11 -24.73
CA GLY A 31 67.95 9.79 -25.13
C GLY A 31 67.04 9.24 -26.23
N ALA A 32 67.63 8.50 -27.18
CA ALA A 32 66.90 7.89 -28.28
C ALA A 32 65.64 7.14 -27.76
N PRO A 33 64.46 7.32 -28.37
CA PRO A 33 63.24 6.67 -27.92
C PRO A 33 63.43 5.15 -27.85
N GLY A 34 63.08 4.56 -26.71
CA GLY A 34 62.98 3.10 -26.58
C GLY A 34 62.04 2.56 -27.66
N ALA A 35 62.35 1.37 -28.20
CA ALA A 35 61.49 0.73 -29.17
C ALA A 35 60.06 0.62 -28.60
N PRO A 36 59.01 0.95 -29.39
CA PRO A 36 57.63 0.81 -28.93
C PRO A 36 57.40 -0.62 -28.44
N GLY A 37 56.86 -0.76 -27.22
CA GLY A 37 56.38 -2.05 -26.76
C GLY A 37 55.35 -2.60 -27.75
N THR A 38 55.41 -3.90 -28.02
CA THR A 38 54.36 -4.57 -28.78
C THR A 38 53.01 -4.29 -28.12
N PRO A 39 51.99 -3.81 -28.86
CA PRO A 39 50.64 -3.69 -28.33
C PRO A 39 50.22 -5.03 -27.73
N GLY A 40 49.79 -5.03 -26.47
CA GLY A 40 49.17 -6.20 -25.89
C GLY A 40 47.97 -6.61 -26.74
N THR A 41 47.81 -7.91 -26.98
CA THR A 41 46.55 -8.44 -27.50
C THR A 41 45.42 -7.95 -26.61
N PRO A 42 44.32 -7.38 -27.16
CA PRO A 42 43.11 -7.17 -26.38
C PRO A 42 42.77 -8.48 -25.67
N GLY A 43 42.63 -8.44 -24.34
CA GLY A 43 42.18 -9.62 -23.60
C GLY A 43 40.86 -10.06 -24.18
N GLU A 44 40.69 -11.37 -24.39
CA GLU A 44 39.37 -11.93 -24.61
C GLU A 44 38.50 -11.48 -23.42
N SER A 45 37.29 -10.99 -23.70
CA SER A 45 36.32 -10.68 -22.68
C SER A 45 35.97 -11.99 -21.97
N TYR A 46 36.62 -12.25 -20.85
CA TYR A 46 36.31 -13.40 -20.00
C TYR A 46 35.15 -12.98 -19.11
N THR A 47 33.98 -13.57 -19.36
CA THR A 47 32.90 -13.53 -18.37
C THR A 47 33.34 -14.44 -17.21
N PRO A 48 33.39 -13.92 -15.97
CA PRO A 48 33.72 -14.73 -14.81
C PRO A 48 32.80 -15.96 -14.69
N VAL A 49 33.32 -17.05 -14.12
CA VAL A 49 32.58 -18.30 -13.89
C VAL A 49 32.80 -18.73 -12.45
N THR A 50 31.74 -19.16 -11.77
CA THR A 50 31.76 -19.70 -10.41
C THR A 50 31.06 -21.06 -10.33
N GLU A 51 31.41 -21.88 -9.35
CA GLU A 51 30.73 -23.15 -9.03
C GLU A 51 29.96 -23.06 -7.69
N THR A 52 30.03 -21.92 -7.01
CA THR A 52 29.33 -21.65 -5.75
C THR A 52 28.68 -20.29 -5.81
N SER A 53 27.43 -20.18 -5.36
CA SER A 53 26.74 -18.90 -5.29
C SER A 53 25.74 -18.82 -4.13
N GLU A 54 25.72 -17.67 -3.46
CA GLU A 54 24.70 -17.32 -2.46
C GLU A 54 23.45 -16.69 -3.10
N VAL A 55 23.54 -16.20 -4.34
CA VAL A 55 22.45 -15.61 -5.12
C VAL A 55 22.41 -16.24 -6.50
N THR A 56 21.25 -16.73 -6.92
CA THR A 56 21.10 -17.38 -8.24
C THR A 56 20.08 -16.62 -9.07
N ASN A 57 20.58 -15.86 -10.05
CA ASN A 57 19.79 -15.17 -11.05
C ASN A 57 19.54 -16.12 -12.23
N LEU A 58 18.27 -16.24 -12.63
CA LEU A 58 17.86 -17.10 -13.73
C LEU A 58 17.37 -16.25 -14.89
N LYS A 59 17.99 -16.43 -16.04
CA LYS A 59 17.54 -15.86 -17.31
C LYS A 59 16.96 -16.96 -18.19
N PHE A 60 15.66 -16.88 -18.44
CA PHE A 60 14.96 -17.83 -19.29
C PHE A 60 15.34 -17.60 -20.77
N ILE A 61 15.57 -18.68 -21.52
CA ILE A 61 15.92 -18.61 -22.95
C ILE A 61 14.76 -19.15 -23.79
N SER A 62 14.32 -20.38 -23.53
CA SER A 62 13.24 -20.99 -24.32
C SER A 62 12.59 -22.16 -23.58
N ASN A 63 11.35 -22.48 -23.97
CA ASN A 63 10.69 -23.73 -23.62
C ASN A 63 10.06 -24.37 -24.86
N LEU A 64 9.92 -25.69 -24.83
CA LEU A 64 9.22 -26.48 -25.83
C LEU A 64 8.41 -27.57 -25.11
N ILE A 65 7.11 -27.62 -25.37
CA ILE A 65 6.22 -28.69 -24.91
C ILE A 65 6.06 -29.68 -26.07
N GLU A 66 6.36 -30.94 -25.81
CA GLU A 66 6.19 -32.06 -26.75
C GLU A 66 5.38 -33.18 -26.06
N ASP A 67 4.97 -34.18 -26.84
CA ASP A 67 4.26 -35.33 -26.31
C ASP A 67 5.07 -36.05 -25.22
N GLY A 68 4.63 -35.89 -23.97
CA GLY A 68 5.24 -36.52 -22.80
C GLY A 68 6.45 -35.81 -22.21
N SER A 69 6.84 -34.62 -22.68
CA SER A 69 8.00 -33.91 -22.13
C SER A 69 7.99 -32.41 -22.34
N ILE A 70 8.66 -31.68 -21.44
CA ILE A 70 8.97 -30.25 -21.59
C ILE A 70 10.48 -30.08 -21.61
N THR A 71 10.99 -29.34 -22.58
CA THR A 71 12.40 -28.95 -22.68
C THR A 71 12.53 -27.47 -22.36
N ILE A 72 13.49 -27.10 -21.52
CA ILE A 72 13.69 -25.73 -21.04
C ILE A 72 15.17 -25.36 -21.15
N GLU A 73 15.46 -24.22 -21.75
CA GLU A 73 16.79 -23.62 -21.84
C GLU A 73 16.85 -22.37 -20.96
N PHE A 74 17.93 -22.23 -20.19
CA PHE A 74 18.15 -21.07 -19.31
C PHE A 74 19.64 -20.83 -19.04
N GLU A 75 19.96 -19.60 -18.65
CA GLU A 75 21.29 -19.13 -18.25
C GLU A 75 21.28 -18.69 -16.78
N LEU A 76 22.35 -18.98 -16.04
CA LEU A 76 22.49 -18.62 -14.63
C LEU A 76 23.67 -17.69 -14.36
N THR A 77 23.42 -16.67 -13.55
CA THR A 77 24.44 -15.76 -13.01
C THR A 77 24.31 -15.56 -11.51
N ASP A 78 25.39 -15.15 -10.85
CA ASP A 78 25.36 -14.67 -9.45
C ASP A 78 25.07 -13.16 -9.36
N ASP A 79 25.21 -12.58 -8.17
CA ASP A 79 25.01 -11.14 -7.92
C ASP A 79 26.13 -10.26 -8.49
N GLU A 80 27.25 -10.85 -8.94
CA GLU A 80 28.37 -10.18 -9.61
C GLU A 80 28.36 -10.42 -11.14
N ASP A 81 27.25 -10.91 -11.69
CA ASP A 81 27.07 -11.30 -13.10
C ASP A 81 28.03 -12.41 -13.58
N ALA A 82 28.63 -13.18 -12.66
CA ALA A 82 29.45 -14.34 -13.02
C ALA A 82 28.56 -15.53 -13.41
N LEU A 83 28.91 -16.24 -14.47
CA LEU A 83 28.18 -17.43 -14.93
C LEU A 83 28.31 -18.55 -13.90
N ILE A 84 27.18 -19.22 -13.59
CA ILE A 84 27.16 -20.28 -12.59
C ILE A 84 27.24 -21.66 -13.26
N ASN A 85 28.34 -22.38 -13.02
CA ASN A 85 28.54 -23.77 -13.40
C ASN A 85 28.23 -24.73 -12.25
N GLY A 86 28.00 -26.01 -12.57
CA GLY A 86 27.83 -27.05 -11.56
C GLY A 86 26.44 -27.12 -10.93
N LEU A 87 25.39 -26.64 -11.62
CA LEU A 87 24.01 -26.79 -11.15
C LEU A 87 23.61 -28.29 -11.03
N GLU A 88 23.19 -28.68 -9.83
CA GLU A 88 22.79 -30.06 -9.55
C GLU A 88 21.27 -30.24 -9.44
N THR A 89 20.56 -29.16 -9.12
CA THR A 89 19.13 -29.20 -8.78
C THR A 89 18.32 -28.25 -9.65
N ALA A 90 17.22 -28.76 -10.20
CA ALA A 90 16.23 -27.97 -10.93
C ALA A 90 14.86 -28.61 -10.77
N SER A 91 13.80 -27.80 -10.63
CA SER A 91 12.43 -28.26 -10.51
C SER A 91 11.50 -27.44 -11.39
N VAL A 92 10.72 -28.12 -12.22
CA VAL A 92 9.65 -27.52 -13.02
C VAL A 92 8.30 -27.97 -12.48
N TYR A 93 7.39 -27.01 -12.32
CA TYR A 93 6.03 -27.18 -11.86
C TYR A 93 5.09 -26.82 -12.99
N VAL A 94 4.16 -27.72 -13.31
CA VAL A 94 3.27 -27.59 -14.46
C VAL A 94 1.82 -27.72 -14.00
N ALA A 95 1.01 -26.73 -14.31
CA ALA A 95 -0.44 -26.77 -14.16
C ALA A 95 -1.11 -26.52 -15.51
N GLU A 96 -1.90 -27.47 -16.00
CA GLU A 96 -2.51 -27.42 -17.32
C GLU A 96 -3.80 -26.62 -17.31
N LYS A 97 -4.09 -25.87 -18.37
CA LYS A 97 -5.38 -25.19 -18.57
C LYS A 97 -6.34 -26.17 -19.22
N THR A 98 -7.38 -26.55 -18.49
CA THR A 98 -8.43 -27.46 -18.95
C THR A 98 -9.76 -26.72 -19.10
N GLU A 99 -10.83 -27.44 -19.47
CA GLU A 99 -12.19 -26.88 -19.51
C GLU A 99 -12.68 -26.38 -18.14
N ASP A 100 -12.09 -26.92 -17.06
CA ASP A 100 -12.38 -26.54 -15.68
C ASP A 100 -11.47 -25.40 -15.17
N GLY A 101 -10.63 -24.83 -16.02
CA GLY A 101 -9.59 -23.85 -15.68
C GLY A 101 -8.22 -24.48 -15.44
N VAL A 102 -7.32 -23.76 -14.78
CA VAL A 102 -5.99 -24.29 -14.45
C VAL A 102 -6.14 -25.43 -13.45
N GLN A 103 -5.44 -26.54 -13.68
CA GLN A 103 -5.46 -27.75 -12.86
C GLN A 103 -4.07 -28.37 -12.76
N ARG A 104 -3.81 -28.97 -11.61
CA ARG A 104 -2.68 -29.88 -11.40
C ARG A 104 -3.15 -30.99 -10.48
N HIS A 105 -2.94 -32.23 -10.86
CA HIS A 105 -3.32 -33.37 -10.05
C HIS A 105 -2.10 -33.99 -9.35
N PRO A 106 -2.21 -34.43 -8.08
CA PRO A 106 -1.10 -35.03 -7.35
C PRO A 106 -0.51 -36.30 -7.98
N ASP A 107 -1.30 -37.06 -8.74
CA ASP A 107 -0.85 -38.30 -9.40
C ASP A 107 -0.19 -38.09 -10.77
N GLY A 108 -0.11 -36.85 -11.25
CA GLY A 108 0.48 -36.50 -12.55
C GLY A 108 -0.42 -36.80 -13.76
N SER A 109 -1.73 -37.06 -13.57
CA SER A 109 -2.68 -37.23 -14.67
C SER A 109 -3.02 -35.92 -15.41
N VAL A 110 -2.87 -34.77 -14.74
CA VAL A 110 -3.00 -33.42 -15.29
C VAL A 110 -1.93 -32.56 -14.64
N GLY A 111 -1.01 -32.01 -15.42
CA GLY A 111 0.16 -31.31 -14.90
C GLY A 111 1.05 -32.19 -14.03
N GLY A 112 1.99 -31.57 -13.32
CA GLY A 112 2.90 -32.30 -12.44
C GLY A 112 4.06 -31.49 -11.92
N VAL A 113 4.99 -32.17 -11.25
CA VAL A 113 6.32 -31.63 -10.92
C VAL A 113 7.34 -32.61 -11.42
N VAL A 114 8.38 -32.06 -12.03
CA VAL A 114 9.55 -32.80 -12.45
C VAL A 114 10.76 -32.15 -11.81
N SER A 115 11.56 -32.93 -11.11
CA SER A 115 12.76 -32.47 -10.41
C SER A 115 13.98 -33.28 -10.84
N VAL A 116 15.10 -32.58 -11.05
CA VAL A 116 16.44 -33.16 -11.17
C VAL A 116 17.19 -32.83 -9.89
N GLY A 117 17.92 -33.81 -9.34
CA GLY A 117 18.59 -33.68 -8.04
C GLY A 117 17.61 -33.65 -6.86
N GLY A 118 18.17 -33.48 -5.65
CA GLY A 118 17.40 -33.49 -4.40
C GLY A 118 16.85 -34.87 -4.00
N ASP A 119 16.00 -34.89 -2.98
CA ASP A 119 15.48 -36.12 -2.36
C ASP A 119 14.39 -36.83 -3.20
N GLU A 120 13.74 -36.12 -4.14
CA GLU A 120 12.63 -36.62 -4.96
C GLU A 120 12.86 -36.44 -6.47
N ALA A 121 14.07 -36.81 -6.94
CA ALA A 121 14.39 -36.74 -8.36
C ALA A 121 13.45 -37.63 -9.22
N THR A 122 12.97 -37.07 -10.33
CA THR A 122 12.05 -37.74 -11.25
C THR A 122 12.81 -38.64 -12.22
N GLU A 123 12.35 -39.87 -12.40
CA GLU A 123 12.96 -40.81 -13.34
C GLU A 123 12.90 -40.27 -14.78
N GLY A 124 14.05 -40.28 -15.47
CA GLY A 124 14.17 -39.83 -16.86
C GLY A 124 14.36 -38.31 -17.03
N ALA A 125 14.28 -37.52 -15.96
CA ALA A 125 14.60 -36.10 -16.01
C ALA A 125 16.12 -35.89 -16.15
N THR A 126 16.53 -34.95 -17.01
CA THR A 126 17.95 -34.66 -17.22
C THR A 126 18.22 -33.16 -17.18
N LEU A 127 19.31 -32.78 -16.54
CA LEU A 127 19.86 -31.42 -16.53
C LEU A 127 21.25 -31.48 -17.15
N THR A 128 21.45 -30.77 -18.26
CA THR A 128 22.71 -30.77 -19.01
C THR A 128 23.22 -29.36 -19.16
N MET A 129 24.43 -29.10 -18.70
CA MET A 129 25.14 -27.85 -19.02
C MET A 129 25.56 -27.90 -20.49
N THR A 130 25.08 -26.95 -21.29
CA THR A 130 25.34 -26.89 -22.74
C THR A 130 26.54 -26.02 -23.07
N ASP A 131 26.73 -24.94 -22.30
CA ASP A 131 27.87 -24.03 -22.29
C ASP A 131 28.02 -23.45 -20.86
N ASP A 132 29.07 -22.66 -20.59
CA ASP A 132 29.23 -22.03 -19.26
C ASP A 132 27.98 -21.21 -18.89
N GLY A 133 27.44 -21.44 -17.69
CA GLY A 133 26.21 -20.86 -17.18
C GLY A 133 24.92 -21.28 -17.89
N ASN A 134 24.99 -22.01 -19.01
CA ASN A 134 23.85 -22.35 -19.85
C ASN A 134 23.43 -23.80 -19.67
N TYR A 135 22.13 -24.03 -19.48
CA TYR A 135 21.58 -25.34 -19.15
C TYR A 135 20.37 -25.69 -20.01
N LEU A 136 20.25 -26.99 -20.28
CA LEU A 136 19.12 -27.64 -20.89
C LEU A 136 18.50 -28.62 -19.88
N LEU A 137 17.28 -28.33 -19.44
CA LEU A 137 16.45 -29.22 -18.64
C LEU A 137 15.46 -29.96 -19.54
N VAL A 138 15.48 -31.29 -19.49
CA VAL A 138 14.46 -32.14 -20.12
C VAL A 138 13.64 -32.77 -19.01
N ALA A 139 12.36 -32.41 -18.96
CA ALA A 139 11.42 -32.80 -17.93
C ALA A 139 10.37 -33.76 -18.49
N PRO A 140 10.47 -35.09 -18.26
CA PRO A 140 9.45 -36.04 -18.68
C PRO A 140 8.15 -35.83 -17.89
N LEU A 141 7.05 -35.61 -18.60
CA LEU A 141 5.73 -35.41 -18.00
C LEU A 141 4.66 -35.99 -18.93
N ALA A 142 4.18 -37.19 -18.61
CA ALA A 142 3.32 -37.96 -19.51
C ALA A 142 1.95 -37.32 -19.81
N SER A 143 1.49 -36.38 -18.99
CA SER A 143 0.20 -35.70 -19.20
C SER A 143 0.23 -34.66 -20.32
N VAL A 144 1.41 -34.10 -20.65
CA VAL A 144 1.49 -33.00 -21.63
C VAL A 144 1.60 -33.50 -23.06
N THR A 145 1.07 -32.70 -23.98
CA THR A 145 1.12 -32.87 -25.44
C THR A 145 1.60 -31.58 -26.08
N ALA A 146 1.97 -31.61 -27.37
CA ALA A 146 2.41 -30.40 -28.07
C ALA A 146 1.36 -29.25 -28.09
N ASP A 147 0.07 -29.57 -27.93
CA ASP A 147 -1.03 -28.60 -27.91
C ASP A 147 -1.41 -28.17 -26.47
N THR A 148 -0.70 -28.65 -25.45
CA THR A 148 -1.03 -28.36 -24.04
C THR A 148 -0.75 -26.90 -23.70
N GLU A 149 -1.80 -26.15 -23.35
CA GLU A 149 -1.68 -24.87 -22.68
C GLU A 149 -1.41 -25.10 -21.18
N ALA A 150 -0.28 -24.62 -20.65
CA ALA A 150 0.05 -24.83 -19.24
C ALA A 150 0.72 -23.61 -18.59
N LEU A 151 0.39 -23.35 -17.34
CA LEU A 151 1.14 -22.47 -16.46
C LEU A 151 2.38 -23.22 -15.95
N ILE A 152 3.56 -22.72 -16.27
CA ILE A 152 4.85 -23.38 -15.97
C ILE A 152 5.70 -22.48 -15.09
N ARG A 153 6.12 -23.02 -13.95
CA ARG A 153 7.01 -22.35 -12.99
C ARG A 153 8.30 -23.14 -12.81
N LEU A 154 9.44 -22.45 -12.87
CA LEU A 154 10.77 -23.01 -12.75
C LEU A 154 11.46 -22.52 -11.47
N GLN A 155 12.20 -23.40 -10.82
CA GLN A 155 13.18 -23.05 -9.80
C GLN A 155 14.44 -23.89 -10.00
N VAL A 156 15.60 -23.28 -9.83
CA VAL A 156 16.89 -23.95 -9.92
C VAL A 156 17.70 -23.72 -8.64
N GLY A 157 18.71 -24.54 -8.41
CA GLY A 157 19.56 -24.44 -7.22
C GLY A 157 18.87 -24.99 -5.97
N GLY A 158 19.38 -24.62 -4.80
CA GLY A 158 18.95 -25.18 -3.51
C GLY A 158 19.69 -26.45 -3.11
N GLY A 159 20.80 -26.75 -3.79
CA GLY A 159 21.79 -27.76 -3.37
C GLY A 159 22.84 -27.15 -2.43
N ASP A 160 23.90 -27.90 -2.16
CA ASP A 160 24.94 -27.51 -1.18
C ASP A 160 25.77 -26.28 -1.62
N ASN A 161 25.94 -26.08 -2.93
CA ASN A 161 26.87 -25.09 -3.49
C ASN A 161 26.20 -23.86 -4.12
N ILE A 162 24.97 -24.01 -4.61
CA ILE A 162 24.26 -22.98 -5.38
C ILE A 162 22.91 -22.73 -4.70
N ALA A 163 22.70 -21.50 -4.24
CA ALA A 163 21.46 -21.07 -3.62
C ALA A 163 20.26 -21.27 -4.57
N ALA A 164 19.07 -21.48 -3.99
CA ALA A 164 17.87 -21.57 -4.79
C ALA A 164 17.57 -20.22 -5.46
N SER A 165 17.27 -20.25 -6.75
CA SER A 165 16.70 -19.09 -7.43
C SER A 165 15.32 -18.79 -6.87
N GLN A 166 14.84 -17.58 -7.14
CA GLN A 166 13.41 -17.30 -7.04
C GLN A 166 12.62 -18.18 -8.02
N TYR A 167 11.31 -18.29 -7.78
CA TYR A 167 10.43 -18.99 -8.71
C TYR A 167 10.15 -18.11 -9.93
N ILE A 168 10.35 -18.64 -11.13
CA ILE A 168 10.11 -17.91 -12.38
C ILE A 168 8.95 -18.54 -13.16
N ILE A 169 7.96 -17.76 -13.55
CA ILE A 169 6.88 -18.15 -14.47
C ILE A 169 7.42 -18.05 -15.90
N ILE A 170 7.76 -19.20 -16.48
CA ILE A 170 8.36 -19.27 -17.82
C ILE A 170 7.33 -19.48 -18.94
N ASN A 171 6.10 -19.81 -18.57
CA ASN A 171 4.98 -19.90 -19.50
C ASN A 171 3.67 -19.63 -18.76
N LYS A 172 2.82 -18.78 -19.32
CA LYS A 172 1.52 -18.41 -18.75
C LYS A 172 0.48 -18.35 -19.86
N PRO A 173 -0.54 -19.23 -19.85
CA PRO A 173 -1.64 -19.14 -20.78
C PRO A 173 -2.47 -17.88 -20.52
N ASP A 174 -3.08 -17.34 -21.57
CA ASP A 174 -4.00 -16.22 -21.45
C ASP A 174 -5.26 -16.61 -20.65
N ASP A 175 -5.91 -15.61 -20.04
CA ASP A 175 -7.21 -15.71 -19.36
C ASP A 175 -7.30 -16.76 -18.23
N ILE A 176 -6.19 -17.06 -17.55
CA ILE A 176 -6.20 -17.99 -16.41
C ILE A 176 -6.74 -17.37 -15.11
N HIS A 177 -6.67 -16.04 -14.97
CA HIS A 177 -7.25 -15.27 -13.87
C HIS A 177 -7.63 -13.87 -14.35
N THR A 178 -8.55 -13.21 -13.64
CA THR A 178 -9.01 -11.85 -13.95
C THR A 178 -8.44 -10.78 -13.01
N THR A 179 -7.59 -11.19 -12.06
CA THR A 179 -6.89 -10.33 -11.12
C THR A 179 -5.54 -9.87 -11.66
N ALA A 180 -5.06 -8.71 -11.24
CA ALA A 180 -3.72 -8.22 -11.57
C ALA A 180 -2.82 -8.21 -10.33
N THR A 181 -1.51 -8.44 -10.49
CA THR A 181 -0.57 -8.47 -9.35
C THR A 181 -0.57 -7.13 -8.62
N GLU A 182 -0.59 -6.03 -9.37
CA GLU A 182 -0.53 -4.66 -8.88
C GLU A 182 -1.68 -4.38 -7.92
N ASN A 183 -2.88 -4.89 -8.21
CA ASN A 183 -4.05 -4.74 -7.34
C ASN A 183 -3.88 -5.49 -6.00
N CYS A 184 -3.26 -6.68 -6.00
CA CYS A 184 -2.93 -7.39 -4.77
C CYS A 184 -1.84 -6.63 -3.98
N PHE A 185 -0.82 -6.16 -4.69
CA PHE A 185 0.35 -5.49 -4.12
C PHE A 185 0.07 -4.05 -3.68
N ALA A 186 -1.07 -3.49 -4.10
CA ALA A 186 -1.57 -2.22 -3.61
C ALA A 186 -1.77 -2.24 -2.07
N CYS A 187 -2.10 -3.40 -1.48
CA CYS A 187 -2.09 -3.61 -0.02
C CYS A 187 -0.97 -4.57 0.44
N HIS A 188 -0.57 -5.53 -0.39
CA HIS A 188 0.44 -6.55 -0.07
C HIS A 188 1.82 -6.25 -0.69
N VAL A 189 2.30 -5.02 -0.54
CA VAL A 189 3.50 -4.44 -1.21
C VAL A 189 4.72 -5.37 -1.20
N ASP A 190 4.92 -6.16 -0.14
CA ASP A 190 5.98 -7.16 -0.08
C ASP A 190 5.47 -8.44 0.59
N TYR A 191 4.65 -9.19 -0.14
CA TYR A 191 4.08 -10.44 0.37
C TYR A 191 5.16 -11.46 0.76
N ALA A 192 6.28 -11.48 0.04
CA ALA A 192 7.33 -12.48 0.18
C ALA A 192 8.05 -12.43 1.54
N THR A 193 8.09 -11.26 2.18
CA THR A 193 8.71 -11.07 3.50
C THR A 193 7.75 -11.20 4.67
N THR A 194 6.46 -11.44 4.40
CA THR A 194 5.48 -11.64 5.47
C THR A 194 5.60 -13.01 6.13
N ASP A 195 5.04 -13.15 7.33
CA ASP A 195 4.86 -14.44 8.02
C ASP A 195 3.74 -15.30 7.41
N ALA A 196 3.20 -14.92 6.25
CA ALA A 196 2.16 -15.68 5.59
C ALA A 196 2.68 -17.09 5.22
N ARG A 197 1.78 -18.08 5.36
CA ARG A 197 2.12 -19.44 4.97
C ARG A 197 2.47 -19.45 3.48
N HIS A 198 3.65 -19.98 3.16
CA HIS A 198 4.14 -20.08 1.79
C HIS A 198 4.50 -18.73 1.14
N ALA A 199 4.81 -17.67 1.91
CA ALA A 199 5.32 -16.39 1.39
C ALA A 199 6.53 -16.57 0.44
N LYS A 200 7.42 -17.53 0.73
CA LYS A 200 8.56 -17.88 -0.12
C LYS A 200 8.25 -18.43 -1.52
N TYR A 201 6.97 -18.68 -1.85
CA TYR A 201 6.54 -19.21 -3.15
C TYR A 201 5.98 -18.13 -4.08
N VAL A 202 6.11 -16.85 -3.72
CA VAL A 202 5.94 -15.75 -4.68
C VAL A 202 6.84 -16.02 -5.88
N ALA A 203 6.27 -15.84 -7.07
CA ALA A 203 6.95 -16.06 -8.32
C ALA A 203 7.04 -14.74 -9.10
N TYR A 204 7.98 -14.72 -10.02
CA TYR A 204 8.31 -13.60 -10.88
C TYR A 204 8.17 -14.04 -12.32
N ASP A 205 7.86 -13.15 -13.24
CA ASP A 205 7.87 -13.46 -14.66
C ASP A 205 9.30 -13.43 -15.23
N ILE A 206 9.41 -13.57 -16.55
CA ILE A 206 10.69 -13.59 -17.26
C ILE A 206 11.35 -12.22 -17.37
N ASP A 207 10.60 -11.14 -17.12
CA ASP A 207 11.09 -9.77 -17.14
C ASP A 207 11.59 -9.33 -15.74
N GLY A 208 11.34 -10.15 -14.72
CA GLY A 208 11.74 -9.91 -13.33
C GLY A 208 10.63 -9.27 -12.48
N GLU A 209 9.44 -9.10 -13.04
CA GLU A 209 8.30 -8.53 -12.33
C GLU A 209 7.57 -9.59 -11.51
N VAL A 210 6.94 -9.20 -10.40
CA VAL A 210 6.20 -10.15 -9.57
C VAL A 210 4.96 -10.65 -10.32
N ASP A 211 4.82 -11.98 -10.48
CA ASP A 211 3.59 -12.62 -10.97
C ASP A 211 2.94 -13.44 -9.85
N PHE A 212 2.38 -12.70 -8.89
CA PHE A 212 1.92 -13.23 -7.60
C PHE A 212 0.84 -14.31 -7.75
N VAL A 213 -0.21 -13.98 -8.51
CA VAL A 213 -1.38 -14.85 -8.66
C VAL A 213 -0.99 -16.09 -9.45
N ALA A 214 -0.25 -15.96 -10.55
CA ALA A 214 0.24 -17.11 -11.30
C ALA A 214 1.15 -18.00 -10.44
N GLY A 215 2.07 -17.40 -9.67
CA GLY A 215 2.93 -18.11 -8.72
C GLY A 215 2.16 -19.03 -7.77
N CYS A 216 1.05 -18.54 -7.23
CA CYS A 216 0.16 -19.31 -6.36
C CYS A 216 -0.69 -20.33 -7.13
N MET A 217 -1.20 -19.97 -8.32
CA MET A 217 -2.11 -20.79 -9.13
C MET A 217 -1.51 -22.08 -9.66
N VAL A 218 -0.18 -22.21 -9.68
CA VAL A 218 0.52 -23.47 -9.98
C VAL A 218 0.13 -24.58 -8.99
N CYS A 219 -0.18 -24.23 -7.74
CA CYS A 219 -0.57 -25.17 -6.68
C CYS A 219 -2.03 -24.96 -6.23
N HIS A 220 -2.44 -23.71 -6.05
CA HIS A 220 -3.80 -23.31 -5.73
C HIS A 220 -4.58 -23.11 -7.02
N ASN A 221 -4.83 -24.20 -7.73
CA ASN A 221 -5.40 -24.15 -9.08
C ASN A 221 -6.84 -23.59 -9.10
N SER A 222 -7.48 -23.53 -10.28
CA SER A 222 -8.89 -23.12 -10.41
C SER A 222 -9.86 -24.12 -9.76
N VAL A 223 -9.37 -25.31 -9.43
CA VAL A 223 -10.15 -26.35 -8.76
C VAL A 223 -9.47 -26.77 -7.48
N ALA A 224 -10.26 -26.86 -6.41
CA ALA A 224 -9.83 -27.36 -5.13
C ALA A 224 -9.65 -28.89 -5.16
N GLY A 225 -8.62 -29.36 -4.46
CA GLY A 225 -8.39 -30.77 -4.21
C GLY A 225 -9.40 -31.32 -3.21
N VAL A 226 -10.09 -32.38 -3.59
CA VAL A 226 -11.07 -33.08 -2.73
C VAL A 226 -10.39 -34.27 -2.08
N LYS A 227 -10.74 -34.56 -0.83
CA LYS A 227 -10.35 -35.79 -0.15
C LYS A 227 -11.54 -36.70 0.05
N ASP A 228 -11.32 -38.01 -0.04
CA ASP A 228 -12.32 -39.03 0.29
C ASP A 228 -12.48 -39.20 1.81
N GLU A 229 -13.39 -40.08 2.22
CA GLU A 229 -13.66 -40.40 3.63
C GLU A 229 -12.43 -40.96 4.37
N ASP A 230 -11.48 -41.54 3.62
CA ASP A 230 -10.22 -42.08 4.11
C ASP A 230 -9.08 -41.05 4.10
N ASN A 231 -9.40 -39.77 3.82
CA ASN A 231 -8.47 -38.64 3.74
C ASN A 231 -7.43 -38.75 2.60
N ASN A 232 -7.68 -39.61 1.60
CA ASN A 232 -6.90 -39.65 0.37
C ASN A 232 -7.35 -38.54 -0.57
N LYS A 233 -6.42 -37.93 -1.32
CA LYS A 233 -6.78 -36.96 -2.36
C LYS A 233 -7.39 -37.69 -3.56
N VAL A 234 -8.61 -37.33 -3.94
CA VAL A 234 -9.39 -37.93 -5.03
C VAL A 234 -9.97 -36.90 -6.01
N GLY A 235 -9.87 -35.61 -5.70
CA GLY A 235 -10.39 -34.54 -6.54
C GLY A 235 -9.35 -33.95 -7.51
N PRO A 236 -9.80 -33.26 -8.57
CA PRO A 236 -8.97 -32.82 -9.70
C PRO A 236 -7.91 -31.75 -9.36
N GLY A 237 -7.98 -31.10 -8.19
CA GLY A 237 -7.05 -30.05 -7.77
C GLY A 237 -5.90 -30.52 -6.87
N TYR A 238 -4.77 -29.81 -6.92
CA TYR A 238 -3.59 -30.14 -6.12
C TYR A 238 -3.75 -29.72 -4.66
N ALA A 239 -4.04 -28.43 -4.42
CA ALA A 239 -4.23 -27.88 -3.08
C ALA A 239 -5.70 -27.96 -2.65
N SER A 240 -5.94 -28.13 -1.36
CA SER A 240 -7.30 -28.21 -0.80
C SER A 240 -8.13 -26.94 -1.01
N ASN A 241 -7.47 -25.80 -1.25
CA ASN A 241 -8.11 -24.52 -1.52
C ASN A 241 -7.72 -24.08 -2.94
N SER A 242 -8.69 -23.68 -3.76
CA SER A 242 -8.42 -23.01 -5.04
C SER A 242 -7.93 -21.58 -4.82
N MET A 243 -7.36 -20.95 -5.85
CA MET A 243 -6.94 -19.54 -5.75
C MET A 243 -8.13 -18.62 -5.48
N GLN A 244 -9.26 -18.85 -6.13
CA GLN A 244 -10.48 -18.04 -5.98
C GLN A 244 -10.99 -18.10 -4.53
N MET A 245 -11.03 -19.30 -3.94
CA MET A 245 -11.50 -19.47 -2.57
C MET A 245 -10.58 -18.76 -1.56
N LEU A 246 -9.25 -18.80 -1.78
CA LEU A 246 -8.31 -18.03 -0.96
C LEU A 246 -8.54 -16.52 -1.13
N GLY A 247 -8.73 -16.05 -2.37
CA GLY A 247 -8.99 -14.64 -2.69
C GLY A 247 -10.30 -14.12 -2.11
N HIS A 248 -11.35 -14.93 -2.04
CA HIS A 248 -12.64 -14.48 -1.50
C HIS A 248 -12.73 -14.65 0.01
N LEU A 249 -12.53 -15.87 0.53
CA LEU A 249 -12.81 -16.17 1.94
C LEU A 249 -11.92 -15.39 2.91
N ASN A 250 -10.66 -15.15 2.56
CA ASN A 250 -9.74 -14.42 3.42
C ASN A 250 -10.05 -12.92 3.51
N HIS A 251 -10.86 -12.38 2.60
CA HIS A 251 -11.18 -10.95 2.52
C HIS A 251 -12.62 -10.65 2.96
N GLN A 252 -13.40 -11.65 3.39
CA GLN A 252 -14.82 -11.48 3.70
C GLN A 252 -15.14 -10.68 4.98
N LYS A 253 -14.22 -10.63 5.94
CA LYS A 253 -14.50 -10.22 7.31
C LYS A 253 -13.76 -8.96 7.77
N PHE A 254 -13.38 -8.11 6.84
CA PHE A 254 -12.74 -6.84 7.22
C PHE A 254 -13.78 -5.89 7.83
N THR A 255 -13.40 -5.28 8.96
CA THR A 255 -14.33 -4.57 9.85
C THR A 255 -14.28 -3.04 9.69
N SER A 256 -13.39 -2.50 8.86
CA SER A 256 -13.18 -1.05 8.74
C SER A 256 -13.16 -0.59 7.29
N ALA A 257 -14.25 0.04 6.85
CA ALA A 257 -14.38 0.69 5.55
C ALA A 257 -13.94 -0.15 4.33
N PHE A 258 -14.09 -1.47 4.40
CA PHE A 258 -13.88 -2.40 3.29
C PHE A 258 -15.21 -3.02 2.86
N ASP A 259 -15.39 -3.21 1.56
CA ASP A 259 -16.54 -3.87 0.98
C ASP A 259 -16.08 -4.98 0.04
N VAL A 260 -16.43 -6.21 0.40
CA VAL A 260 -16.14 -7.44 -0.34
C VAL A 260 -16.79 -7.45 -1.72
N THR A 261 -17.82 -6.62 -1.90
CA THR A 261 -18.56 -6.52 -3.15
C THR A 261 -17.90 -5.58 -4.16
N ASN A 262 -16.85 -4.84 -3.77
CA ASN A 262 -16.01 -4.07 -4.69
C ASN A 262 -15.06 -5.00 -5.47
N CYS A 263 -15.59 -5.72 -6.45
CA CYS A 263 -14.82 -6.68 -7.24
C CYS A 263 -13.65 -6.00 -8.00
N SER A 264 -13.82 -4.74 -8.40
CA SER A 264 -12.80 -3.95 -9.13
C SER A 264 -11.54 -3.69 -8.31
N SER A 265 -11.57 -3.81 -6.98
CA SER A 265 -10.36 -3.73 -6.16
C SER A 265 -9.36 -4.84 -6.48
N CYS A 266 -9.82 -5.98 -7.00
CA CYS A 266 -8.94 -7.11 -7.34
C CYS A 266 -8.98 -7.42 -8.85
N HIS A 267 -10.16 -7.38 -9.47
CA HIS A 267 -10.39 -7.85 -10.83
C HIS A 267 -10.34 -6.72 -11.87
N THR A 268 -9.34 -6.78 -12.75
CA THR A 268 -9.10 -5.78 -13.81
C THR A 268 -9.84 -6.11 -15.11
N THR A 269 -10.18 -7.37 -15.34
CA THR A 269 -10.92 -7.82 -16.53
C THR A 269 -12.32 -8.31 -16.20
N PRO A 270 -13.25 -8.31 -17.18
CA PRO A 270 -14.61 -8.77 -16.98
C PRO A 270 -14.69 -10.19 -16.41
N ILE A 271 -15.55 -10.37 -15.40
CA ILE A 271 -15.85 -11.69 -14.85
C ILE A 271 -17.11 -12.19 -15.57
N ASN A 272 -16.94 -13.07 -16.55
CA ASN A 272 -18.07 -13.62 -17.32
C ASN A 272 -18.38 -15.09 -16.97
N ASN A 273 -17.50 -15.76 -16.23
CA ASN A 273 -17.70 -17.11 -15.72
C ASN A 273 -17.65 -17.10 -14.18
N THR A 274 -18.70 -17.60 -13.55
CA THR A 274 -18.91 -17.59 -12.10
C THR A 274 -19.03 -18.99 -11.51
N ASP A 275 -18.67 -20.04 -12.25
CA ASP A 275 -18.97 -21.43 -11.89
C ASP A 275 -18.55 -21.85 -10.48
N ARG A 276 -17.57 -21.14 -9.91
CA ARG A 276 -17.03 -21.46 -8.59
C ARG A 276 -16.82 -20.25 -7.67
N GLY A 277 -16.69 -19.05 -8.22
CA GLY A 277 -16.43 -17.85 -7.40
C GLY A 277 -17.63 -17.42 -6.55
N CYS A 278 -18.87 -17.54 -7.06
CA CYS A 278 -20.05 -17.09 -6.33
C CYS A 278 -20.32 -17.91 -5.07
N VAL A 279 -20.09 -19.23 -5.10
CA VAL A 279 -20.38 -20.12 -3.96
C VAL A 279 -19.46 -19.85 -2.77
N ASP A 280 -18.28 -19.27 -3.00
CA ASP A 280 -17.36 -18.85 -1.92
C ASP A 280 -18.01 -17.81 -0.99
N CYS A 281 -18.84 -16.91 -1.55
CA CYS A 281 -19.50 -15.83 -0.80
C CYS A 281 -20.98 -16.12 -0.50
N HIS A 282 -21.68 -16.79 -1.42
CA HIS A 282 -23.13 -17.00 -1.31
C HIS A 282 -23.52 -18.40 -0.83
N GLY A 283 -22.56 -19.30 -0.66
CA GLY A 283 -22.82 -20.71 -0.34
C GLY A 283 -23.46 -21.49 -1.48
N SER A 284 -23.87 -22.73 -1.20
CA SER A 284 -24.39 -23.68 -2.20
C SER A 284 -25.81 -23.39 -2.69
N ASP A 285 -26.51 -22.45 -2.07
CA ASP A 285 -27.93 -22.18 -2.35
C ASP A 285 -28.13 -21.21 -3.53
N LEU A 286 -27.06 -20.61 -4.05
CA LEU A 286 -27.11 -19.74 -5.21
C LEU A 286 -27.21 -20.58 -6.50
N ALA A 287 -28.26 -20.36 -7.30
CA ALA A 287 -28.34 -20.94 -8.63
C ALA A 287 -27.25 -20.33 -9.52
N MET A 288 -26.35 -21.18 -10.03
CA MET A 288 -25.25 -20.75 -10.90
C MET A 288 -25.81 -20.21 -12.22
N VAL A 289 -25.48 -18.97 -12.55
CA VAL A 289 -25.86 -18.33 -13.81
C VAL A 289 -24.61 -18.06 -14.62
N GLN A 290 -24.40 -18.84 -15.68
CA GLN A 290 -23.43 -18.52 -16.71
C GLN A 290 -24.04 -17.53 -17.71
N SER A 291 -23.33 -16.44 -17.97
CA SER A 291 -23.68 -15.50 -19.03
C SER A 291 -22.41 -14.90 -19.61
N SER A 292 -22.13 -15.18 -20.88
CA SER A 292 -21.02 -14.55 -21.61
C SER A 292 -21.16 -13.04 -21.76
N ASP A 293 -22.37 -12.52 -21.57
CA ASP A 293 -22.73 -11.13 -21.89
C ASP A 293 -22.80 -10.23 -20.64
N ILE A 294 -22.51 -10.77 -19.45
CA ILE A 294 -22.57 -10.02 -18.18
C ILE A 294 -21.18 -10.03 -17.57
N ASP A 295 -20.63 -8.83 -17.34
CA ASP A 295 -19.49 -8.63 -16.44
C ASP A 295 -20.02 -8.58 -15.00
N TRP A 296 -19.78 -9.66 -14.25
CA TRP A 296 -20.26 -9.80 -12.87
C TRP A 296 -19.59 -8.82 -11.89
N ARG A 297 -18.50 -8.15 -12.26
CA ARG A 297 -17.96 -7.05 -11.44
C ARG A 297 -18.97 -5.93 -11.26
N LEU A 298 -19.82 -5.71 -12.26
CA LEU A 298 -20.84 -4.66 -12.28
C LEU A 298 -22.16 -5.08 -11.61
N ALA A 299 -22.28 -6.34 -11.18
CA ALA A 299 -23.51 -6.83 -10.55
C ALA A 299 -23.70 -6.27 -9.13
N HIS A 300 -22.60 -5.95 -8.45
CA HIS A 300 -22.60 -5.31 -7.13
C HIS A 300 -22.41 -3.79 -7.26
N SER A 301 -23.41 -3.10 -7.80
CA SER A 301 -23.29 -1.70 -8.22
C SER A 301 -23.10 -0.68 -7.09
N LYS A 302 -23.33 -1.05 -5.82
CA LYS A 302 -23.41 -0.10 -4.70
C LYS A 302 -22.18 0.79 -4.55
N ILE A 303 -21.01 0.26 -4.88
CA ILE A 303 -19.75 0.99 -4.81
C ILE A 303 -19.66 2.02 -5.94
N GLU A 304 -19.96 1.63 -7.16
CA GLU A 304 -19.97 2.54 -8.32
C GLU A 304 -21.04 3.63 -8.16
N ASP A 305 -22.23 3.25 -7.69
CA ASP A 305 -23.32 4.17 -7.37
C ASP A 305 -22.89 5.19 -6.29
N ARG A 306 -22.11 4.75 -5.29
CA ARG A 306 -21.58 5.62 -4.22
C ARG A 306 -20.55 6.60 -4.75
N LEU A 307 -19.59 6.13 -5.54
CA LEU A 307 -18.60 6.99 -6.20
C LEU A 307 -19.29 8.04 -7.10
N ALA A 308 -20.29 7.62 -7.86
CA ALA A 308 -21.08 8.51 -8.69
C ALA A 308 -21.84 9.57 -7.85
N LEU A 309 -22.37 9.19 -6.68
CA LEU A 309 -22.97 10.15 -5.75
C LEU A 309 -21.93 11.15 -5.21
N MET A 310 -20.72 10.72 -4.86
CA MET A 310 -19.67 11.63 -4.39
C MET A 310 -19.27 12.64 -5.47
N GLU A 311 -19.05 12.17 -6.70
CA GLU A 311 -18.67 13.02 -7.83
C GLU A 311 -19.80 14.01 -8.18
N GLN A 312 -21.04 13.53 -8.30
CA GLN A 312 -22.19 14.37 -8.66
C GLN A 312 -22.54 15.39 -7.57
N ASN A 313 -22.18 15.11 -6.32
CA ASN A 313 -22.49 15.96 -5.15
C ASN A 313 -21.26 16.62 -4.54
N ALA A 314 -20.16 16.75 -5.29
CA ALA A 314 -18.98 17.46 -4.83
C ALA A 314 -19.32 18.89 -4.33
N ILE A 315 -18.65 19.30 -3.25
CA ILE A 315 -18.85 20.59 -2.60
C ILE A 315 -17.55 21.40 -2.57
N THR A 316 -17.67 22.72 -2.49
CA THR A 316 -16.56 23.62 -2.17
C THR A 316 -16.86 24.39 -0.88
N ALA A 317 -15.82 24.85 -0.19
CA ALA A 317 -15.96 25.66 1.01
C ALA A 317 -15.08 26.92 0.94
N GLU A 318 -15.58 28.04 1.44
CA GLU A 318 -14.81 29.28 1.63
C GLU A 318 -15.11 29.93 3.00
N ILE A 319 -14.19 30.77 3.47
CA ILE A 319 -14.42 31.61 4.65
C ILE A 319 -15.08 32.90 4.24
N THR A 320 -16.22 33.21 4.83
CA THR A 320 -16.93 34.48 4.64
C THR A 320 -17.23 35.17 5.97
N TYR A 321 -17.60 36.44 5.88
CA TYR A 321 -17.96 37.26 7.03
C TYR A 321 -19.32 37.92 6.82
N THR A 322 -20.23 37.75 7.79
CA THR A 322 -21.53 38.41 7.71
C THR A 322 -21.41 39.90 8.03
N SER A 323 -22.43 40.68 7.68
CA SER A 323 -22.50 42.09 8.09
C SER A 323 -22.55 42.29 9.61
N ALA A 324 -22.92 41.24 10.36
CA ALA A 324 -22.89 41.22 11.83
C ALA A 324 -21.50 40.88 12.40
N GLY A 325 -20.51 40.61 11.53
CA GLY A 325 -19.13 40.27 11.89
C GLY A 325 -18.92 38.79 12.21
N GLU A 326 -19.91 37.94 11.96
CA GLU A 326 -19.81 36.49 12.18
C GLU A 326 -18.86 35.88 11.14
N THR A 327 -18.09 34.89 11.55
CA THR A 327 -17.24 34.11 10.63
C THR A 327 -18.02 32.87 10.20
N CYS A 328 -18.06 32.60 8.90
CA CYS A 328 -18.81 31.48 8.34
C CYS A 328 -17.94 30.57 7.48
N ASN A 329 -18.27 29.28 7.50
CA ASN A 329 -17.96 28.37 6.40
C ASN A 329 -19.12 28.46 5.41
N THR A 330 -18.87 29.03 4.23
CA THR A 330 -19.83 29.06 3.12
C THR A 330 -19.56 27.85 2.23
N VAL A 331 -20.55 26.96 2.16
CA VAL A 331 -20.51 25.73 1.38
C VAL A 331 -21.30 25.93 0.11
N THR A 332 -20.71 25.59 -1.04
CA THR A 332 -21.38 25.65 -2.34
C THR A 332 -21.41 24.25 -2.94
N ALA A 333 -22.60 23.80 -3.31
CA ALA A 333 -22.82 22.59 -4.11
C ALA A 333 -23.20 22.96 -5.55
N ALA A 334 -23.21 21.97 -6.45
CA ALA A 334 -23.72 22.15 -7.81
C ALA A 334 -25.15 22.73 -7.81
N GLU A 335 -25.48 23.55 -8.81
CA GLU A 335 -26.79 24.24 -8.88
C GLU A 335 -28.01 23.30 -8.87
N THR A 336 -27.82 22.04 -9.22
CA THR A 336 -28.84 20.99 -9.20
C THR A 336 -29.13 20.43 -7.81
N ILE A 337 -28.33 20.79 -6.80
CA ILE A 337 -28.39 20.27 -5.44
C ILE A 337 -29.10 21.30 -4.56
N ASP A 338 -30.10 20.83 -3.82
CA ASP A 338 -30.83 21.63 -2.84
C ASP A 338 -30.36 21.25 -1.43
N LEU A 339 -29.31 21.93 -0.95
CA LEU A 339 -28.76 21.75 0.39
C LEU A 339 -29.77 22.14 1.49
N GLU A 340 -30.65 23.11 1.23
CA GLU A 340 -31.71 23.50 2.18
C GLU A 340 -32.69 22.34 2.38
N ALA A 341 -33.16 21.74 1.28
CA ALA A 341 -34.05 20.59 1.33
C ALA A 341 -33.37 19.35 1.94
N LEU A 342 -32.09 19.09 1.63
CA LEU A 342 -31.35 17.95 2.15
C LEU A 342 -31.05 18.06 3.66
N TYR A 343 -30.73 19.27 4.12
CA TYR A 343 -30.47 19.55 5.54
C TYR A 343 -31.75 19.58 6.38
N GLY A 344 -32.88 19.97 5.78
CA GLY A 344 -34.18 19.97 6.43
C GLY A 344 -34.25 20.99 7.58
N ASP A 345 -34.84 20.58 8.71
CA ASP A 345 -34.98 21.42 9.91
C ASP A 345 -33.72 21.46 10.80
N GLY A 346 -32.63 20.81 10.37
CA GLY A 346 -31.38 20.69 11.12
C GLY A 346 -31.49 19.82 12.37
N SER A 347 -32.59 19.09 12.57
CA SER A 347 -32.72 18.10 13.63
C SER A 347 -31.95 16.83 13.26
N SER A 348 -31.05 16.40 14.14
CA SER A 348 -30.36 15.10 14.04
C SER A 348 -31.24 13.95 14.52
N ASP A 349 -32.57 14.11 14.51
CA ASP A 349 -33.53 13.15 15.07
C ASP A 349 -34.08 12.16 14.03
N GLY A 350 -33.55 12.19 12.80
CA GLY A 350 -33.81 11.21 11.75
C GLY A 350 -35.20 11.31 11.11
N VAL A 351 -35.99 12.35 11.40
CA VAL A 351 -37.34 12.50 10.83
C VAL A 351 -37.34 13.37 9.57
N ASN A 352 -36.37 14.29 9.40
CA ASN A 352 -36.41 15.31 8.32
C ASN A 352 -35.06 15.63 7.62
N GLY A 353 -33.92 15.04 8.01
CA GLY A 353 -32.61 15.36 7.41
C GLY A 353 -31.97 14.14 6.75
N PHE A 354 -31.63 14.24 5.45
CA PHE A 354 -30.80 13.24 4.75
C PHE A 354 -29.30 13.59 4.82
N LEU A 355 -28.95 14.67 5.51
CA LEU A 355 -27.64 15.29 5.49
C LEU A 355 -27.13 15.58 6.91
N ASN A 356 -26.08 14.89 7.34
CA ASN A 356 -25.35 15.27 8.56
C ASN A 356 -24.27 16.29 8.28
N LEU A 357 -24.08 17.21 9.23
CA LEU A 357 -23.10 18.30 9.12
C LEU A 357 -22.06 18.24 10.24
N SER A 358 -20.80 18.02 9.85
CA SER A 358 -19.63 18.19 10.70
C SER A 358 -18.72 19.29 10.16
N THR A 359 -18.48 20.34 10.93
CA THR A 359 -17.81 21.54 10.45
C THR A 359 -17.06 22.27 11.56
N TYR A 360 -15.89 22.79 11.20
CA TYR A 360 -14.96 23.39 12.13
C TYR A 360 -14.30 24.63 11.52
N LEU A 361 -14.06 25.62 12.37
CA LEU A 361 -13.09 26.68 12.14
C LEU A 361 -11.79 26.31 12.84
N HIS A 362 -10.69 26.68 12.22
CA HIS A 362 -9.32 26.44 12.67
C HIS A 362 -8.49 27.71 12.57
N THR A 363 -7.51 27.84 13.46
CA THR A 363 -6.32 28.65 13.19
C THR A 363 -5.45 27.88 12.20
N TYR A 364 -4.91 28.57 11.20
CA TYR A 364 -4.20 27.95 10.08
C TYR A 364 -2.85 28.62 9.82
N ASP A 365 -1.83 27.79 9.61
CA ASP A 365 -0.50 28.19 9.21
C ASP A 365 -0.34 28.03 7.69
N ASN A 366 -0.23 29.15 6.98
CA ASN A 366 -0.06 29.17 5.53
C ASN A 366 1.31 28.66 5.07
N VAL A 367 2.34 28.75 5.91
CA VAL A 367 3.70 28.35 5.54
C VAL A 367 3.81 26.83 5.55
N GLU A 368 3.33 26.22 6.64
CA GLU A 368 3.36 24.75 6.82
C GLU A 368 2.09 24.04 6.33
N MET A 369 1.12 24.82 5.85
CA MET A 369 -0.19 24.36 5.34
C MET A 369 -0.97 23.46 6.32
N GLN A 370 -1.05 23.85 7.59
CA GLN A 370 -1.60 22.99 8.65
C GLN A 370 -2.60 23.69 9.57
N PHE A 371 -3.46 22.88 10.20
CA PHE A 371 -4.34 23.34 11.28
C PHE A 371 -3.59 23.42 12.61
N VAL A 372 -3.59 24.62 13.20
CA VAL A 372 -2.84 24.97 14.43
C VAL A 372 -3.74 24.96 15.67
N ASN A 373 -5.05 25.16 15.57
CA ASN A 373 -5.97 24.95 16.69
C ASN A 373 -7.39 24.90 16.17
N ARG A 374 -8.30 24.28 16.93
CA ARG A 374 -9.74 24.46 16.69
C ARG A 374 -10.17 25.81 17.25
N ALA A 375 -10.71 26.64 16.37
CA ALA A 375 -11.00 28.04 16.61
C ALA A 375 -12.06 28.31 17.70
N LEU A 376 -12.94 27.35 18.04
CA LEU A 376 -14.17 27.68 18.77
C LEU A 376 -14.58 26.61 19.77
N VAL A 377 -13.74 26.40 20.77
CA VAL A 377 -14.09 25.74 22.03
C VAL A 377 -14.02 26.78 23.13
N ASP A 378 -15.09 26.97 23.90
CA ASP A 378 -15.01 27.83 25.08
C ASP A 378 -14.00 27.25 26.10
N TYR A 379 -13.59 28.03 27.12
CA TYR A 379 -12.67 27.59 28.19
C TYR A 379 -13.13 26.33 28.95
N LYS A 380 -14.38 25.88 28.75
CA LYS A 380 -14.98 24.68 29.35
C LYS A 380 -15.17 23.53 28.35
N GLY A 381 -14.72 23.66 27.10
CA GLY A 381 -14.81 22.65 26.06
C GLY A 381 -16.15 22.60 25.33
N SER A 382 -17.05 23.58 25.53
CA SER A 382 -18.32 23.69 24.82
C SER A 382 -18.11 24.30 23.43
N THR A 383 -18.73 23.72 22.40
CA THR A 383 -18.76 24.31 21.05
C THR A 383 -19.65 25.54 21.06
N TYR A 384 -19.20 26.65 20.49
CA TYR A 384 -20.05 27.82 20.29
C TYR A 384 -21.28 27.42 19.44
N PRO A 385 -22.48 27.94 19.76
CA PRO A 385 -23.65 27.68 18.93
C PRO A 385 -23.39 28.20 17.52
N LYS A 386 -23.65 27.35 16.52
CA LYS A 386 -23.59 27.70 15.10
C LYS A 386 -24.98 28.05 14.58
N THR A 387 -25.06 28.99 13.66
CA THR A 387 -26.27 29.27 12.87
C THR A 387 -26.08 28.72 11.46
N VAL A 388 -27.11 28.09 10.91
CA VAL A 388 -27.12 27.61 9.52
C VAL A 388 -28.15 28.42 8.74
N THR A 389 -27.76 28.97 7.61
CA THR A 389 -28.64 29.72 6.71
C THR A 389 -28.39 29.34 5.25
N PHE A 390 -29.37 29.60 4.39
CA PHE A 390 -29.32 29.25 2.97
C PHE A 390 -29.49 30.49 2.11
N PRO A 391 -28.39 31.16 1.69
CA PRO A 391 -28.46 32.28 0.76
C PRO A 391 -29.12 31.92 -0.58
N SER A 392 -28.95 30.68 -1.02
CA SER A 392 -29.67 30.02 -2.10
C SER A 392 -29.80 28.53 -1.78
N SER A 393 -30.65 27.79 -2.50
CA SER A 393 -30.87 26.35 -2.24
C SER A 393 -29.59 25.52 -2.30
N ASN A 394 -28.64 25.88 -3.16
CA ASN A 394 -27.36 25.17 -3.34
C ASN A 394 -26.19 25.76 -2.52
N VAL A 395 -26.45 26.76 -1.67
CA VAL A 395 -25.42 27.44 -0.85
C VAL A 395 -25.84 27.39 0.62
N MET A 396 -24.95 26.90 1.49
CA MET A 396 -25.17 26.80 2.92
C MET A 396 -24.12 27.62 3.67
N ASP A 397 -24.55 28.61 4.43
CA ASP A 397 -23.71 29.37 5.34
C ASP A 397 -23.80 28.79 6.75
N ILE A 398 -22.65 28.45 7.32
CA ILE A 398 -22.52 27.92 8.68
C ILE A 398 -21.69 28.91 9.49
N CYS A 399 -22.35 29.70 10.34
CA CYS A 399 -21.77 30.87 10.97
C CYS A 399 -21.61 30.73 12.49
N TRP A 400 -20.60 31.40 13.03
CA TRP A 400 -20.35 31.52 14.46
C TRP A 400 -20.35 33.00 14.91
N PRO A 401 -20.91 33.31 16.10
CA PRO A 401 -21.12 34.68 16.55
C PRO A 401 -19.82 35.48 16.75
N ALA A 402 -19.87 36.78 16.46
CA ALA A 402 -18.79 37.75 16.69
C ALA A 402 -18.80 38.36 18.12
N PRO A 403 -17.66 38.80 18.71
CA PRO A 403 -16.27 38.65 18.29
C PRO A 403 -15.41 38.05 19.43
N GLU A 404 -15.36 36.73 19.58
CA GLU A 404 -14.23 36.07 20.26
C GLU A 404 -13.44 35.04 19.40
N PRO A 405 -13.44 35.08 18.05
CA PRO A 405 -12.32 34.47 17.33
C PRO A 405 -10.97 35.13 17.69
N GLN A 406 -10.95 36.34 18.27
CA GLN A 406 -9.71 37.04 18.63
C GLN A 406 -8.92 36.37 19.77
N ALA A 407 -9.51 35.47 20.56
CA ALA A 407 -8.76 34.66 21.52
C ALA A 407 -7.87 33.59 20.84
N LEU A 408 -7.96 33.45 19.51
CA LEU A 408 -7.26 32.43 18.70
C LEU A 408 -5.95 32.88 18.08
N LEU A 409 -5.63 34.16 18.18
CA LEU A 409 -4.43 34.72 17.56
C LEU A 409 -3.47 35.11 18.67
N SER A 410 -2.68 34.14 19.14
CA SER A 410 -1.45 34.47 19.88
C SER A 410 -0.28 34.83 18.95
N GLY A 411 -0.55 35.27 17.72
CA GLY A 411 0.47 35.79 16.79
C GLY A 411 -0.12 36.39 15.52
N ASP A 412 0.53 37.43 14.98
CA ASP A 412 0.15 38.19 13.78
C ASP A 412 0.24 37.40 12.44
N ASN A 413 0.49 36.08 12.48
CA ASN A 413 0.87 35.27 11.31
C ASN A 413 -0.09 34.13 10.94
N TYR A 414 -1.19 33.93 11.66
CA TYR A 414 -2.12 32.82 11.39
C TYR A 414 -3.46 33.30 10.82
N GLU A 415 -4.00 32.53 9.88
CA GLU A 415 -5.29 32.79 9.24
C GLU A 415 -6.40 31.92 9.85
N VAL A 416 -7.65 32.23 9.50
CA VAL A 416 -8.79 31.37 9.85
C VAL A 416 -9.07 30.46 8.66
N ALA A 417 -9.05 29.15 8.89
CA ALA A 417 -9.45 28.16 7.91
C ALA A 417 -10.70 27.41 8.36
N GLY A 418 -11.57 27.14 7.41
CA GLY A 418 -12.75 26.30 7.51
C GLY A 418 -12.51 24.90 7.00
N SER A 419 -13.23 23.96 7.60
CA SER A 419 -13.22 22.57 7.20
C SER A 419 -14.65 22.00 7.37
N VAL A 420 -15.17 21.36 6.32
CA VAL A 420 -16.59 20.98 6.19
C VAL A 420 -16.70 19.53 5.75
N ARG A 421 -17.61 18.79 6.38
CA ARG A 421 -18.05 17.46 6.00
C ARG A 421 -19.56 17.39 6.04
N LEU A 422 -20.11 16.95 4.92
CA LEU A 422 -21.50 16.58 4.80
C LEU A 422 -21.57 15.07 4.59
N TYR A 423 -22.54 14.41 5.22
CA TYR A 423 -22.75 12.98 5.02
C TYR A 423 -24.18 12.76 4.56
N LEU A 424 -24.33 12.17 3.37
CA LEU A 424 -25.62 11.68 2.92
C LEU A 424 -25.91 10.39 3.70
N GLU A 425 -26.99 10.38 4.47
CA GLU A 425 -27.40 9.22 5.26
C GLU A 425 -27.99 8.15 4.36
N ASP A 426 -27.34 6.98 4.32
CA ASP A 426 -27.78 5.76 3.62
C ASP A 426 -28.53 5.99 2.28
N PRO A 427 -27.98 6.77 1.33
CA PRO A 427 -28.71 7.15 0.12
C PRO A 427 -28.96 5.98 -0.83
N LEU A 428 -28.26 4.85 -0.63
CA LEU A 428 -28.37 3.64 -1.42
C LEU A 428 -29.11 2.50 -0.71
N SER A 429 -29.59 2.72 0.52
CA SER A 429 -30.27 1.69 1.34
C SER A 429 -29.41 0.43 1.58
N ASP A 430 -28.11 0.62 1.77
CA ASP A 430 -27.13 -0.41 2.13
C ASP A 430 -26.47 -0.19 3.50
N GLY A 431 -27.01 0.76 4.28
CA GLY A 431 -26.56 1.10 5.63
C GLY A 431 -25.32 1.99 5.67
N LYS A 432 -24.82 2.46 4.52
CA LYS A 432 -23.56 3.20 4.43
C LYS A 432 -23.76 4.66 4.04
N ASN A 433 -23.05 5.54 4.75
CA ASN A 433 -23.07 6.97 4.47
C ASN A 433 -22.17 7.32 3.29
N VAL A 434 -22.49 8.42 2.62
CA VAL A 434 -21.64 8.96 1.54
C VAL A 434 -20.99 10.27 2.03
N PRO A 435 -19.64 10.32 2.14
CA PRO A 435 -18.95 11.50 2.63
C PRO A 435 -18.74 12.51 1.50
N LEU A 436 -19.06 13.77 1.77
CA LEU A 436 -18.72 14.93 0.95
C LEU A 436 -17.88 15.86 1.83
N GLN A 437 -16.69 16.24 1.36
CA GLN A 437 -15.78 17.05 2.18
C GLN A 437 -15.19 18.21 1.39
N ALA A 438 -14.88 19.28 2.12
CA ALA A 438 -14.14 20.41 1.58
C ALA A 438 -13.37 21.12 2.70
N ASN A 439 -12.17 21.58 2.36
CA ASN A 439 -11.42 22.54 3.16
C ASN A 439 -11.37 23.87 2.42
N THR A 440 -11.38 24.96 3.18
CA THR A 440 -11.26 26.32 2.62
C THR A 440 -9.82 26.68 2.23
N HIS A 441 -8.86 25.90 2.73
CA HIS A 441 -7.44 26.04 2.48
C HIS A 441 -6.87 24.65 2.19
N GLU A 442 -5.79 24.61 1.42
CA GLU A 442 -5.01 23.40 1.22
C GLU A 442 -4.50 22.89 2.58
N VAL A 443 -4.51 21.59 2.80
CA VAL A 443 -3.98 21.02 4.04
C VAL A 443 -2.90 20.05 3.64
N ARG A 444 -1.72 20.23 4.24
CA ARG A 444 -0.60 19.32 4.04
C ARG A 444 -1.05 17.88 4.33
N ASN A 445 -0.99 17.06 3.30
CA ASN A 445 -1.15 15.62 3.38
C ASN A 445 0.07 14.97 2.72
N VAL A 446 0.64 13.98 3.39
CA VAL A 446 1.84 13.26 2.94
C VAL A 446 1.50 11.89 2.34
N MET A 447 0.22 11.64 2.11
CA MET A 447 -0.29 10.46 1.41
C MET A 447 -1.08 10.93 0.19
N SER A 448 -1.16 10.08 -0.83
CA SER A 448 -1.91 10.34 -2.05
C SER A 448 -3.41 10.20 -1.82
N ASP A 449 -4.21 10.65 -2.80
CA ASP A 449 -5.67 10.57 -2.73
C ASP A 449 -6.18 9.14 -2.56
N THR A 450 -5.45 8.17 -3.10
CA THR A 450 -5.82 6.75 -3.10
C THR A 450 -5.19 5.94 -1.98
N SER A 451 -4.21 6.48 -1.24
CA SER A 451 -3.45 5.72 -0.24
C SER A 451 -4.33 4.93 0.73
N CYS A 452 -5.41 5.53 1.23
CA CYS A 452 -6.31 4.84 2.14
C CYS A 452 -7.33 3.97 1.40
N THR A 453 -7.92 4.47 0.31
CA THR A 453 -9.04 3.81 -0.40
C THR A 453 -8.63 2.58 -1.19
N THR A 454 -7.33 2.44 -1.48
CA THR A 454 -6.74 1.19 -1.98
C THR A 454 -7.10 0.00 -1.09
N CYS A 455 -7.02 0.15 0.24
CA CYS A 455 -7.37 -0.92 1.18
C CYS A 455 -8.70 -0.68 1.91
N HIS A 456 -9.20 0.56 1.97
CA HIS A 456 -10.51 0.93 2.50
C HIS A 456 -11.49 1.24 1.36
N ASN A 457 -11.76 0.23 0.54
CA ASN A 457 -12.40 0.33 -0.77
C ASN A 457 -13.92 0.55 -0.78
N SER A 458 -14.53 0.81 0.38
CA SER A 458 -15.99 0.91 0.50
C SER A 458 -16.53 2.31 0.18
N HIS A 459 -15.67 3.33 0.17
CA HIS A 459 -16.01 4.74 -0.01
C HIS A 459 -17.06 5.28 0.98
N THR A 460 -17.18 4.66 2.15
CA THR A 460 -18.02 5.13 3.27
C THR A 460 -17.13 5.65 4.41
N PRO A 461 -17.63 6.54 5.27
CA PRO A 461 -17.01 6.84 6.55
C PRO A 461 -16.69 5.58 7.35
N ILE A 462 -15.66 5.67 8.18
CA ILE A 462 -15.37 4.61 9.15
C ILE A 462 -16.46 4.68 10.23
N GLU A 463 -17.33 3.69 10.31
CA GLU A 463 -18.45 3.69 11.26
C GLU A 463 -17.97 3.62 12.72
N GLY A 464 -17.25 2.56 13.09
CA GLY A 464 -16.78 2.33 14.46
C GLY A 464 -15.26 2.26 14.55
N ILE A 465 -14.65 3.14 15.34
CA ILE A 465 -13.21 3.09 15.63
C ILE A 465 -12.98 2.51 17.03
N PHE A 466 -12.20 1.43 17.09
CA PHE A 466 -11.73 0.82 18.33
C PHE A 466 -10.98 1.85 19.20
N GLN A 467 -11.27 1.91 20.50
CA GLN A 467 -10.57 2.80 21.43
C GLN A 467 -9.75 2.04 22.45
N SER A 468 -10.35 1.03 23.08
CA SER A 468 -9.68 0.22 24.09
C SER A 468 -10.44 -1.06 24.41
N TRP A 469 -9.73 -2.04 24.93
CA TRP A 469 -10.27 -3.27 25.50
C TRP A 469 -9.46 -3.65 26.74
N ASP A 470 -10.14 -3.84 27.87
CA ASP A 470 -9.47 -4.15 29.14
C ASP A 470 -9.12 -5.64 29.33
N GLY A 471 -9.43 -6.47 28.33
CA GLY A 471 -9.15 -7.91 28.33
C GLY A 471 -10.04 -8.72 29.28
N SER A 472 -11.01 -8.09 29.95
CA SER A 472 -11.83 -8.76 30.97
C SER A 472 -13.08 -9.43 30.42
N ASP A 473 -13.70 -8.84 29.39
CA ASP A 473 -14.91 -9.32 28.70
C ASP A 473 -14.96 -8.74 27.28
N VAL A 474 -15.48 -9.47 26.29
CA VAL A 474 -15.63 -8.96 24.91
C VAL A 474 -16.61 -7.79 24.82
N ASP A 475 -17.53 -7.69 25.78
CA ASP A 475 -18.48 -6.58 25.89
C ASP A 475 -17.86 -5.31 26.50
N SER A 476 -16.62 -5.37 27.01
CA SER A 476 -15.93 -4.21 27.59
C SER A 476 -15.28 -3.29 26.56
N VAL A 477 -15.35 -3.65 25.27
CA VAL A 477 -14.75 -2.86 24.19
C VAL A 477 -15.35 -1.46 24.15
N ALA A 478 -14.47 -0.47 24.17
CA ALA A 478 -14.84 0.91 23.89
C ALA A 478 -14.63 1.17 22.39
N SER A 479 -15.69 1.59 21.71
CA SER A 479 -15.62 2.10 20.34
C SER A 479 -16.18 3.52 20.28
N LYS A 480 -15.76 4.26 19.25
CA LYS A 480 -16.31 5.58 18.97
C LYS A 480 -16.85 5.63 17.56
N ASP A 481 -18.10 6.08 17.47
CA ASP A 481 -18.79 6.34 16.22
C ASP A 481 -18.09 7.47 15.43
N HIS A 482 -17.70 7.14 14.20
CA HIS A 482 -17.09 8.01 13.20
C HIS A 482 -17.90 8.05 11.89
N ALA A 483 -19.10 7.46 11.85
CA ALA A 483 -19.99 7.43 10.68
C ALA A 483 -20.34 8.83 10.14
N HIS A 484 -20.16 9.87 10.98
CA HIS A 484 -20.43 11.28 10.68
C HIS A 484 -19.24 12.21 10.96
N TYR A 485 -18.01 11.66 11.00
CA TYR A 485 -16.83 12.43 11.41
C TYR A 485 -15.60 12.29 10.51
N GLY A 486 -15.42 11.17 9.81
CA GLY A 486 -14.21 10.93 9.02
C GLY A 486 -14.48 10.11 7.75
N GLY A 487 -13.86 10.53 6.64
CA GLY A 487 -13.77 9.76 5.40
C GLY A 487 -12.31 9.39 5.12
N VAL A 488 -12.10 8.27 4.45
CA VAL A 488 -10.76 7.79 4.03
C VAL A 488 -10.32 8.36 2.67
N GLU A 489 -11.21 9.03 1.97
CA GLU A 489 -10.97 9.69 0.69
C GLU A 489 -9.92 10.79 0.79
N GLU A 490 -9.26 11.09 -0.33
CA GLU A 490 -8.23 12.13 -0.46
C GLU A 490 -7.10 11.91 0.57
N GLY A 491 -6.66 10.66 0.71
CA GLY A 491 -5.66 10.28 1.72
C GLY A 491 -6.12 10.62 3.15
N GLY A 492 -7.40 10.51 3.47
CA GLY A 492 -7.91 10.78 4.81
C GLY A 492 -7.88 12.25 5.24
N LEU A 493 -7.86 13.21 4.30
CA LEU A 493 -7.92 14.66 4.59
C LEU A 493 -9.06 15.05 5.56
N GLY A 494 -10.20 14.35 5.49
CA GLY A 494 -11.32 14.52 6.40
C GLY A 494 -10.95 14.31 7.87
N CYS A 495 -10.03 13.39 8.15
CA CYS A 495 -9.56 13.05 9.49
C CYS A 495 -8.63 14.12 10.10
N ILE A 496 -7.79 14.76 9.28
CA ILE A 496 -6.81 15.77 9.72
C ILE A 496 -7.49 16.97 10.39
N ALA A 497 -8.72 17.29 10.00
CA ALA A 497 -9.50 18.34 10.64
C ALA A 497 -9.75 18.10 12.14
N CYS A 498 -9.76 16.85 12.59
CA CYS A 498 -9.93 16.48 14.00
C CYS A 498 -8.67 15.89 14.65
N HIS A 499 -7.77 15.38 13.82
CA HIS A 499 -6.54 14.70 14.20
C HIS A 499 -5.30 15.50 13.77
N ASN A 500 -5.31 16.82 13.89
CA ASN A 500 -4.09 17.62 13.69
C ASN A 500 -3.20 17.61 14.95
N SER A 501 -1.95 18.09 14.80
CA SER A 501 -0.91 18.19 15.84
C SER A 501 -1.37 18.98 17.08
N SER A 502 -2.33 19.89 16.92
CA SER A 502 -2.76 20.80 17.98
C SER A 502 -3.93 20.30 18.83
N MET A 503 -4.63 19.25 18.40
CA MET A 503 -5.77 18.73 19.13
C MET A 503 -5.30 17.82 20.25
N THR A 504 -5.73 18.10 21.48
CA THR A 504 -5.48 17.21 22.61
C THR A 504 -6.22 15.89 22.39
N ARG A 505 -5.46 14.85 22.06
CA ARG A 505 -5.91 13.48 21.81
C ARG A 505 -5.14 12.50 22.69
N GLY A 506 -5.33 11.20 22.49
CA GLY A 506 -4.63 10.17 23.26
C GLY A 506 -3.11 10.21 23.08
N VAL A 507 -2.45 9.11 23.44
CA VAL A 507 -0.98 8.98 23.33
C VAL A 507 -0.45 9.18 21.91
N SER A 508 -1.29 8.90 20.91
CA SER A 508 -1.04 9.06 19.47
C SER A 508 -1.81 10.28 18.96
N ALA A 509 -1.46 11.44 19.51
CA ALA A 509 -2.04 12.72 19.10
C ALA A 509 -1.45 13.18 17.77
N GLY A 510 -2.29 13.72 16.88
CA GLY A 510 -1.91 14.00 15.50
C GLY A 510 -2.22 12.84 14.54
N PHE A 511 -2.29 13.15 13.25
CA PHE A 511 -2.82 12.22 12.26
C PHE A 511 -1.80 11.13 11.93
N GLY A 512 -0.54 11.49 11.70
CA GLY A 512 0.56 10.53 11.45
C GLY A 512 0.73 9.50 12.57
N PRO A 513 1.00 9.91 13.84
CA PRO A 513 1.16 8.96 14.94
C PRO A 513 -0.08 8.11 15.17
N MET A 514 -1.28 8.67 14.98
CA MET A 514 -2.53 7.91 15.07
C MET A 514 -2.56 6.81 14.00
N ILE A 515 -2.35 7.13 12.74
CA ILE A 515 -2.41 6.15 11.66
C ILE A 515 -1.38 5.03 11.88
N HIS A 516 -0.15 5.38 12.24
CA HIS A 516 0.87 4.38 12.57
C HIS A 516 0.45 3.47 13.73
N ASP A 517 -0.03 4.05 14.83
CA ASP A 517 -0.42 3.29 16.03
C ASP A 517 -1.62 2.35 15.76
N PHE A 518 -2.60 2.81 14.99
CA PHE A 518 -3.79 2.02 14.64
C PHE A 518 -3.51 0.87 13.65
N HIS A 519 -2.43 0.94 12.89
CA HIS A 519 -2.07 -0.12 11.92
C HIS A 519 -0.97 -1.04 12.45
N PHE A 520 0.06 -0.49 13.12
CA PHE A 520 1.27 -1.25 13.46
C PHE A 520 1.81 -0.97 14.86
N GLY A 521 1.11 -0.17 15.68
CA GLY A 521 1.54 0.15 17.05
C GLY A 521 0.83 -0.63 18.14
N ASP A 522 0.91 -0.09 19.36
CA ASP A 522 0.29 -0.68 20.55
C ASP A 522 -1.23 -0.79 20.39
N LYS A 523 -1.87 0.17 19.70
CA LYS A 523 -3.32 0.13 19.44
C LYS A 523 -3.71 -0.97 18.46
N ALA A 524 -2.89 -1.22 17.44
CA ALA A 524 -3.10 -2.33 16.52
C ALA A 524 -3.04 -3.67 17.27
N ALA A 525 -2.04 -3.87 18.13
CA ALA A 525 -1.91 -5.07 18.94
C ALA A 525 -3.07 -5.27 19.94
N GLU A 526 -3.51 -4.19 20.59
CA GLU A 526 -4.67 -4.24 21.50
C GLU A 526 -5.96 -4.63 20.77
N ARG A 527 -6.18 -4.04 19.59
CA ARG A 527 -7.31 -4.38 18.71
C ARG A 527 -7.24 -5.83 18.23
N ALA A 528 -6.06 -6.29 17.82
CA ALA A 528 -5.88 -7.65 17.33
C ALA A 528 -6.13 -8.71 18.40
N ALA A 529 -5.74 -8.42 19.65
CA ALA A 529 -6.07 -9.25 20.79
C ALA A 529 -7.60 -9.34 21.01
N TYR A 530 -8.31 -8.22 20.87
CA TYR A 530 -9.77 -8.17 20.94
C TYR A 530 -10.43 -8.95 19.79
N GLU A 531 -10.04 -8.71 18.55
CA GLU A 531 -10.57 -9.39 17.36
C GLU A 531 -10.37 -10.90 17.46
N THR A 532 -9.18 -11.34 17.89
CA THR A 532 -8.90 -12.75 18.17
C THR A 532 -9.83 -13.33 19.24
N ALA A 533 -10.12 -12.58 20.30
CA ALA A 533 -10.99 -13.03 21.39
C ALA A 533 -12.45 -13.23 20.96
N ILE A 534 -12.93 -12.50 19.95
CA ILE A 534 -14.26 -12.68 19.36
C ILE A 534 -14.27 -13.63 18.15
N GLY A 535 -13.14 -14.23 17.80
CA GLY A 535 -13.00 -15.17 16.68
C GLY A 535 -12.90 -14.49 15.31
N GLU A 536 -12.56 -13.20 15.27
CA GLU A 536 -12.23 -12.45 14.07
C GLU A 536 -10.72 -12.48 13.80
N SER A 537 -10.33 -12.14 12.57
CA SER A 537 -8.92 -12.14 12.14
C SER A 537 -8.41 -10.71 11.96
N PRO A 538 -7.37 -10.28 12.71
CA PRO A 538 -6.81 -8.95 12.55
C PRO A 538 -6.12 -8.82 11.19
N SER A 539 -6.55 -7.86 10.38
CA SER A 539 -6.01 -7.64 9.04
C SER A 539 -4.66 -6.92 9.04
N ALA A 540 -4.48 -5.93 9.92
CA ALA A 540 -3.28 -5.11 9.96
C ALA A 540 -2.02 -5.89 10.38
N GLU A 541 -2.13 -6.85 11.31
CA GLU A 541 -1.04 -7.76 11.69
C GLU A 541 -0.63 -8.74 10.59
N LYS A 542 -1.39 -8.81 9.48
CA LYS A 542 -1.04 -9.62 8.30
C LYS A 542 -0.28 -8.82 7.24
N LEU A 543 -0.10 -7.52 7.44
CA LEU A 543 0.66 -6.65 6.57
C LEU A 543 2.02 -6.32 7.21
N ASN A 544 2.98 -5.92 6.38
CA ASN A 544 4.30 -5.51 6.85
C ASN A 544 4.32 -4.00 7.09
N GLY A 545 4.41 -3.59 8.37
CA GLY A 545 4.48 -2.18 8.77
C GLY A 545 5.73 -1.44 8.30
N ALA A 546 6.75 -2.16 7.81
CA ALA A 546 7.92 -1.56 7.19
C ALA A 546 7.65 -1.02 5.77
N ASN A 547 6.50 -1.34 5.17
CA ASN A 547 6.14 -0.92 3.81
C ASN A 547 5.51 0.47 3.80
N CYS A 548 6.31 1.48 4.10
CA CYS A 548 5.91 2.89 4.11
C CYS A 548 5.22 3.32 2.81
N VAL A 549 5.68 2.82 1.66
CA VAL A 549 5.11 3.14 0.33
C VAL A 549 3.64 2.75 0.18
N ALA A 550 3.12 1.84 1.02
CA ALA A 550 1.70 1.48 1.02
C ALA A 550 0.79 2.72 1.25
N CYS A 551 1.24 3.67 2.07
CA CYS A 551 0.53 4.92 2.32
C CYS A 551 1.27 6.14 1.75
N HIS A 552 2.60 6.14 1.75
CA HIS A 552 3.44 7.25 1.29
C HIS A 552 3.93 7.01 -0.15
N GLN A 553 3.00 6.97 -1.09
CA GLN A 553 3.28 6.65 -2.50
C GLN A 553 4.21 7.67 -3.18
N ASP A 554 4.23 8.91 -2.71
CA ASP A 554 5.11 9.98 -3.21
C ASP A 554 6.45 10.09 -2.43
N GLY A 555 6.73 9.12 -1.56
CA GLY A 555 7.92 9.08 -0.72
C GLY A 555 7.77 9.82 0.62
N ILE A 556 8.85 9.80 1.42
CA ILE A 556 8.91 10.38 2.77
C ILE A 556 10.06 11.38 2.85
N ASP A 557 9.75 12.59 3.34
CA ASP A 557 10.75 13.61 3.69
C ASP A 557 10.63 13.97 5.19
N LEU A 558 11.59 13.48 5.99
CA LEU A 558 11.67 13.76 7.42
C LEU A 558 12.01 15.22 7.71
N ALA A 559 12.81 15.87 6.86
CA ALA A 559 13.19 17.27 7.04
C ALA A 559 12.01 18.21 6.78
N ALA A 560 11.04 17.75 5.99
CA ALA A 560 9.82 18.49 5.77
C ALA A 560 8.86 18.42 6.97
N VAL A 561 8.96 17.48 7.91
CA VAL A 561 7.96 17.34 8.99
C VAL A 561 7.87 18.64 9.82
N PRO A 562 6.68 19.26 9.97
CA PRO A 562 6.57 20.51 10.72
C PRO A 562 7.04 20.33 12.15
N ALA A 563 7.95 21.18 12.60
CA ALA A 563 8.62 21.05 13.90
C ALA A 563 7.72 21.33 15.12
N PHE A 564 6.42 21.62 14.94
CA PHE A 564 5.56 22.04 16.03
C PHE A 564 5.23 20.89 17.00
N THR A 565 5.32 21.21 18.28
CA THR A 565 4.98 20.29 19.37
C THR A 565 3.53 19.81 19.24
N MET A 566 3.33 18.50 19.36
CA MET A 566 2.01 17.89 19.32
C MET A 566 1.39 17.80 20.70
N LYS A 567 0.13 18.22 20.83
CA LYS A 567 -0.58 18.27 22.12
C LYS A 567 -1.23 16.94 22.48
N THR A 568 -1.09 16.50 23.73
CA THR A 568 -1.77 15.30 24.23
C THR A 568 -2.80 15.63 25.32
N LYS A 569 -3.78 14.73 25.50
CA LYS A 569 -4.81 14.79 26.55
C LYS A 569 -4.22 14.61 27.95
N ALA A 570 -3.04 14.01 28.05
CA ALA A 570 -2.29 13.90 29.31
C ALA A 570 -1.73 15.24 29.80
N GLY A 571 -1.83 16.31 28.99
CA GLY A 571 -1.34 17.63 29.36
C GLY A 571 0.16 17.80 29.11
N VAL A 572 0.76 16.93 28.31
CA VAL A 572 2.17 16.99 27.88
C VAL A 572 2.27 17.07 26.36
N GLY A 573 3.32 17.72 25.87
CA GLY A 573 3.66 17.81 24.46
C GLY A 573 4.61 16.72 24.00
N LYS A 574 4.54 16.35 22.72
CA LYS A 574 5.50 15.46 22.07
C LYS A 574 6.14 16.13 20.85
N SER A 575 7.41 15.85 20.60
CA SER A 575 8.07 16.29 19.38
C SER A 575 7.54 15.50 18.17
N PRO A 576 7.34 16.14 17.01
CA PRO A 576 6.58 15.59 15.90
C PRO A 576 7.24 14.38 15.23
N VAL A 577 8.54 14.41 14.96
CA VAL A 577 9.23 13.27 14.31
C VAL A 577 9.27 12.08 15.27
N SER A 578 9.76 12.29 16.49
CA SER A 578 9.89 11.21 17.48
C SER A 578 8.55 10.57 17.84
N ALA A 579 7.46 11.33 17.85
CA ALA A 579 6.13 10.77 18.12
C ALA A 579 5.59 9.90 16.97
N ASN A 580 5.92 10.22 15.71
CA ASN A 580 5.60 9.33 14.58
C ASN A 580 6.40 8.03 14.66
N CYS A 581 7.68 8.10 15.02
CA CYS A 581 8.53 6.92 15.20
C CYS A 581 8.10 6.07 16.41
N GLN A 582 7.80 6.71 17.55
CA GLN A 582 7.37 6.04 18.78
C GLN A 582 6.08 5.24 18.59
N ALA A 583 5.21 5.63 17.66
CA ALA A 583 3.96 4.93 17.38
C ALA A 583 4.19 3.45 17.01
N CYS A 584 5.33 3.12 16.39
CA CYS A 584 5.73 1.73 16.09
C CYS A 584 6.97 1.28 16.88
N HIS A 585 7.84 2.21 17.30
CA HIS A 585 9.06 1.96 18.07
C HIS A 585 8.93 2.47 19.50
N SER A 586 8.11 1.79 20.30
CA SER A 586 7.75 2.21 21.66
C SER A 586 8.70 1.71 22.76
N ASP A 587 9.71 0.90 22.41
CA ASP A 587 10.63 0.33 23.38
C ASP A 587 11.57 1.36 24.04
N GLY A 588 12.07 1.05 25.23
CA GLY A 588 12.84 2.00 26.04
C GLY A 588 14.18 2.42 25.42
N ALA A 589 14.81 1.57 24.60
CA ALA A 589 16.07 1.93 23.93
C ALA A 589 15.81 2.89 22.77
N ALA A 590 14.79 2.62 21.95
CA ALA A 590 14.36 3.54 20.89
C ALA A 590 13.95 4.90 21.46
N VAL A 591 13.11 4.92 22.51
CA VAL A 591 12.68 6.15 23.18
C VAL A 591 13.87 6.93 23.74
N SER A 592 14.83 6.27 24.40
CA SER A 592 16.03 6.93 24.91
C SER A 592 16.91 7.49 23.80
N HIS A 593 17.01 6.79 22.66
CA HIS A 593 17.74 7.27 21.49
C HIS A 593 17.08 8.52 20.92
N MET A 594 15.77 8.49 20.68
CA MET A 594 15.00 9.64 20.20
C MET A 594 15.19 10.88 21.09
N GLN A 595 15.14 10.70 22.41
CA GLN A 595 15.40 11.78 23.37
C GLN A 595 16.82 12.34 23.29
N SER A 596 17.83 11.49 23.04
CA SER A 596 19.21 11.94 22.85
C SER A 596 19.41 12.77 21.58
N MET A 597 18.49 12.66 20.61
CA MET A 597 18.49 13.40 19.34
C MET A 597 17.56 14.63 19.37
N GLY A 598 17.19 15.10 20.57
CA GLY A 598 16.37 16.30 20.77
C GLY A 598 14.86 16.05 20.77
N GLY A 599 14.44 14.80 20.59
CA GLY A 599 13.04 14.40 20.75
C GLY A 599 12.56 14.49 22.20
N PHE A 600 11.26 14.64 22.39
CA PHE A 600 10.65 14.62 23.73
C PHE A 600 9.22 14.06 23.70
N PHE A 601 8.79 13.49 24.82
CA PHE A 601 7.48 12.84 24.96
C PHE A 601 6.64 13.39 26.12
N ASP A 602 7.22 14.29 26.90
CA ASP A 602 6.71 14.88 28.13
C ASP A 602 6.98 16.40 28.18
N GLY A 603 7.07 17.04 27.01
CA GLY A 603 7.35 18.47 26.86
C GLY A 603 6.18 19.38 27.20
N GLU A 604 6.36 20.68 26.95
CA GLU A 604 5.27 21.65 27.11
C GLU A 604 4.13 21.36 26.14
N ASN A 605 2.89 21.36 26.64
CA ASN A 605 1.70 21.05 25.84
C ASN A 605 1.23 22.26 25.02
N ASP A 606 2.16 22.84 24.27
CA ASP A 606 1.98 24.07 23.49
C ASP A 606 2.52 23.86 22.07
N ASN A 607 1.62 23.90 21.10
CA ASN A 607 1.94 23.66 19.69
C ASN A 607 2.43 24.91 18.96
N THR A 608 2.71 25.99 19.67
CA THR A 608 3.46 27.15 19.15
C THR A 608 4.97 27.00 19.37
N ILE A 609 5.39 25.96 20.09
CA ILE A 609 6.79 25.64 20.36
C ILE A 609 7.31 24.69 19.30
N GLU A 610 8.40 25.09 18.65
CA GLU A 610 9.17 24.25 17.73
C GLU A 610 10.06 23.27 18.52
N ALA A 611 9.98 22.00 18.14
CA ALA A 611 10.88 20.95 18.56
C ALA A 611 12.19 21.03 17.77
N ALA A 612 13.31 20.82 18.46
CA ALA A 612 14.64 20.79 17.85
C ALA A 612 15.11 19.35 17.72
N GLU A 613 14.59 18.63 16.73
CA GLU A 613 14.96 17.25 16.43
C GLU A 613 16.04 17.19 15.34
N SER A 614 17.05 16.34 15.52
CA SER A 614 18.13 16.13 14.54
C SER A 614 18.00 14.82 13.77
N CYS A 615 16.81 14.20 13.77
CA CYS A 615 16.56 12.89 13.16
C CYS A 615 16.93 12.83 11.67
N ALA A 616 16.50 13.85 10.91
CA ALA A 616 16.72 13.94 9.46
C ALA A 616 18.20 14.10 9.07
N VAL A 617 19.12 14.33 10.02
CA VAL A 617 20.56 14.39 9.73
C VAL A 617 21.14 13.01 9.41
N CYS A 618 20.52 11.95 9.94
CA CYS A 618 20.99 10.58 9.75
C CYS A 618 19.96 9.68 9.06
N HIS A 619 18.66 9.96 9.25
CA HIS A 619 17.57 9.08 8.82
C HIS A 619 16.83 9.58 7.57
N SER A 620 17.32 10.62 6.89
CA SER A 620 16.70 11.02 5.62
C SER A 620 16.90 9.93 4.57
N VAL A 621 15.96 9.85 3.63
CA VAL A 621 16.05 8.91 2.51
C VAL A 621 17.37 9.14 1.76
N GLY A 622 18.12 8.06 1.53
CA GLY A 622 19.40 8.09 0.81
C GLY A 622 20.63 8.28 1.69
N ASP A 623 20.47 8.57 2.99
CA ASP A 623 21.58 8.60 3.93
C ASP A 623 22.10 7.18 4.25
N ASP A 624 23.34 7.07 4.74
CA ASP A 624 23.94 5.79 5.15
C ASP A 624 23.13 5.06 6.23
N GLN A 625 22.37 5.79 7.04
CA GLN A 625 21.45 5.28 8.06
C GLN A 625 20.00 5.73 7.79
N GLY A 626 19.71 6.03 6.51
CA GLY A 626 18.42 6.49 6.05
C GLY A 626 17.29 5.52 6.38
N ILE A 627 16.08 6.05 6.52
CA ILE A 627 14.89 5.23 6.80
C ILE A 627 14.67 4.15 5.73
N ASP A 628 15.07 4.43 4.48
CA ASP A 628 15.02 3.54 3.31
C ASP A 628 15.89 2.28 3.44
N LYS A 629 16.85 2.26 4.38
CA LYS A 629 17.66 1.06 4.65
C LYS A 629 16.92 0.00 5.47
N TYR A 630 15.84 0.40 6.13
CA TYR A 630 15.09 -0.43 7.07
C TYR A 630 13.59 -0.54 6.72
N HIS A 631 13.09 0.40 5.93
CA HIS A 631 11.69 0.49 5.52
C HIS A 631 11.61 0.64 4.01
N LEU A 632 10.61 0.01 3.40
CA LEU A 632 10.34 0.13 1.97
C LEU A 632 9.56 1.42 1.72
N VAL A 633 10.28 2.46 1.30
CA VAL A 633 9.76 3.82 1.09
C VAL A 633 9.46 4.15 -0.37
N GLU A 634 9.89 3.29 -1.29
CA GLU A 634 9.61 3.35 -2.72
C GLU A 634 9.13 1.97 -3.18
N ALA A 635 8.27 1.93 -4.19
CA ALA A 635 7.85 0.66 -4.78
C ALA A 635 9.04 0.10 -5.57
N ALA A 636 9.19 -1.23 -5.61
CA ALA A 636 10.13 -1.84 -6.54
C ALA A 636 9.71 -1.41 -7.97
N GLU A 637 10.65 -0.80 -8.70
CA GLU A 637 10.47 -0.42 -10.12
C GLU A 637 10.54 -1.62 -11.04
#